data_AF-A0A3G8QWK5-F1
#
_entry.id   AF-A0A3G8QWK5-F1
#
_cell.length_a   1.000
_cell.length_b   1.000
_cell.length_c   1.000
_cell.angle_alpha   90.00
_cell.angle_beta   90.00
_cell.angle_gamma   90.00
#
_symmetry.space_group_name_H-M   'P 1'
#
loop_
_entity.id
_entity.type
_entity.pdbx_description
1 polymer ?
#
loop_
_entity_poly.entity_id
_entity_poly.type
_entity_poly.pdbx_seq_one_letter_code
_entity_poly.pdbx_strand_id
1 'polypeptide(L)'
;MTERNTQIRAVILAALMVFSVFAGTVALSGTAAADVSNIGNTNATDVTAGSSGQTQTVSFNATGGSSGDETFTLVYSDSGLSDVTAASISDTDVTVTGEGSVNNTSVSNGDIVVGIDNVNTTTTDLSNQTSVSIDATVDVASGISTGSRTLDIDTATSGNVGSASFNINDAGGGADNRAANADGTGDFDTADGEGYVFDGATVFQGESGLQLGGSLSNGIVKTAGNAEGVPLEVPDVPQDQATGRYTTDGASGSDGVTVQRPRVTTLDVENAQGADIAGGSVPQGDDNEGSGELTVVGSWNYEDAEDLEVTVENDDGLDVTGDAITGNDDPGGTSDPATRTASDVGKMGAGSNEVNWDLDLSDLNTGTFTITLAGTDDLDFGEASQSTTVTVTGDDDVSLDLDSSRVTRGEDVTFRIRGSNAGDFHVVTIESDEFRSQTQSSTANNSIFRNVGDVVSKGSRLTNGGYAYAVVEIDDDTGVGIGQIDTTNLDDSSVDVNLYAQNSTAPTGSAIDGAAISSRLEDDPSLTVEQGDVEINQPGNTYVVGSEVDLNGTASEGIDDVAFYVRRQGDYQLVDLDGRSDNGITQTSLNVDADNTFEKEDLVLSAGDGDGNDLLSQPGTYRFGVIDTADVGGTGSIDSDVNVSTFNTGTSSQKSLRVTDTELDANIQTIGGQVSTDDRVVNVTGTALGSQTVAFIFIDERGNVHYTDLSVDDDNTFEEEDLNVGSDLVEGQVSAHAMTAGRDDQFGEGLSGSGDAYSRLQALAGRLDSDSLTGNQVRARLLDQTTEAVASDDRMVTQQFRLADSRTTIGSVYPDGMEASGVNPVGVDDTLVVEGRTNLRPDDNSITVELLTQEGDSVALATTEEWGYNGQYMVSLELEDVQTGTYTLEADDSYNSDTVEVEIVQNVQTATPEPTATDRPTPTDTATPEPTPEPTPEPTPEPTPEPTPEPTATATPTPTEGGGPGFGAIVAVIALIAAALLAARRDN
;
A
#
# COMPACT_ATOMS: atom_id res chain seq x y z
N MET A 1 -16.30 86.37 69.81
CA MET A 1 -16.06 87.24 68.64
C MET A 1 -16.42 86.45 67.38
N THR A 2 -17.64 86.17 66.93
CA THR A 2 -19.02 86.74 67.06
C THR A 2 -19.27 88.13 66.49
N GLU A 3 -18.56 88.59 65.45
CA GLU A 3 -19.01 89.85 64.82
C GLU A 3 -18.54 90.12 63.39
N ARG A 4 -18.06 89.10 62.67
CA ARG A 4 -17.75 89.26 61.25
C ARG A 4 -18.35 88.15 60.39
N ASN A 5 -19.31 88.61 59.61
CA ASN A 5 -19.81 88.02 58.37
C ASN A 5 -20.95 87.00 58.46
N THR A 6 -21.66 87.09 59.59
CA THR A 6 -23.12 87.18 59.65
C THR A 6 -23.74 88.05 58.54
N GLN A 7 -23.00 88.98 57.90
CA GLN A 7 -23.42 89.72 56.71
C GLN A 7 -23.53 88.87 55.43
N ILE A 8 -22.76 87.79 55.25
CA ILE A 8 -22.85 86.94 54.04
C ILE A 8 -24.01 85.94 54.19
N ARG A 9 -24.22 85.40 55.38
CA ARG A 9 -25.42 84.60 55.67
C ARG A 9 -26.70 85.44 55.73
N ALA A 10 -26.62 86.73 56.06
CA ALA A 10 -27.78 87.62 55.97
C ALA A 10 -28.16 87.97 54.52
N VAL A 11 -27.21 88.00 53.58
CA VAL A 11 -27.54 88.17 52.14
C VAL A 11 -28.06 86.87 51.53
N ILE A 12 -27.54 85.71 51.93
CA ILE A 12 -28.03 84.40 51.44
C ILE A 12 -29.38 84.03 52.08
N LEU A 13 -29.62 84.36 53.37
CA LEU A 13 -30.96 84.23 53.94
C LEU A 13 -31.91 85.35 53.48
N ALA A 14 -31.44 86.54 53.11
CA ALA A 14 -32.30 87.52 52.45
C ALA A 14 -32.66 87.10 51.03
N ALA A 15 -31.75 86.43 50.30
CA ALA A 15 -32.06 85.84 48.99
C ALA A 15 -33.02 84.65 49.12
N LEU A 16 -32.86 83.79 50.13
CA LEU A 16 -33.78 82.68 50.41
C LEU A 16 -35.12 83.13 51.03
N MET A 17 -35.17 84.22 51.80
CA MET A 17 -36.42 84.77 52.34
C MET A 17 -37.16 85.70 51.37
N VAL A 18 -36.50 86.27 50.35
CA VAL A 18 -37.15 87.07 49.31
C VAL A 18 -37.63 86.21 48.13
N PHE A 19 -37.10 85.00 47.93
CA PHE A 19 -37.70 84.01 47.02
C PHE A 19 -38.76 83.11 47.68
N SER A 20 -38.82 83.06 49.01
CA SER A 20 -39.75 82.18 49.76
C SER A 20 -41.09 82.84 50.16
N VAL A 21 -41.40 84.05 49.68
CA VAL A 21 -42.70 84.71 49.95
C VAL A 21 -43.32 85.24 48.66
N PHE A 22 -43.49 84.34 47.68
CA PHE A 22 -44.43 84.49 46.55
C PHE A 22 -45.10 83.18 46.11
N ALA A 23 -45.14 82.15 46.96
CA ALA A 23 -45.98 80.96 46.74
C ALA A 23 -47.03 80.81 47.85
N GLY A 24 -47.56 81.95 48.32
CA GLY A 24 -48.74 82.00 49.16
C GLY A 24 -49.96 82.14 48.27
N THR A 25 -50.72 81.06 48.12
CA THR A 25 -52.11 81.05 47.67
C THR A 25 -52.38 81.88 46.40
N VAL A 26 -52.11 81.30 45.23
CA VAL A 26 -53.06 81.51 44.14
C VAL A 26 -54.29 80.73 44.58
N ALA A 27 -55.22 81.44 45.21
CA ALA A 27 -56.60 81.04 45.08
C ALA A 27 -56.84 80.92 43.58
N LEU A 28 -56.98 79.69 43.07
CA LEU A 28 -57.80 79.46 41.89
C LEU A 28 -59.19 79.95 42.32
N SER A 29 -59.40 81.25 42.16
CA SER A 29 -60.72 81.85 42.21
C SER A 29 -61.46 81.21 41.05
N GLY A 30 -62.26 80.19 41.39
CA GLY A 30 -63.14 79.53 40.45
C GLY A 30 -63.98 80.58 39.74
N THR A 31 -63.66 80.80 38.47
CA THR A 31 -64.66 80.91 37.42
C THR A 31 -64.85 79.49 36.90
N ALA A 32 -66.09 79.05 36.81
CA ALA A 32 -66.45 77.71 36.35
C ALA A 32 -65.76 77.40 35.00
N ALA A 33 -64.75 76.53 35.07
CA ALA A 33 -64.06 75.98 33.91
C ALA A 33 -65.04 75.08 33.15
N ALA A 34 -65.02 75.21 31.83
CA ALA A 34 -65.91 74.50 30.94
C ALA A 34 -65.41 73.07 30.71
N ASP A 35 -66.36 72.17 30.50
CA ASP A 35 -66.13 70.74 30.41
C ASP A 35 -65.64 70.36 28.99
N VAL A 36 -64.33 70.21 28.79
CA VAL A 36 -63.82 69.34 27.71
C VAL A 36 -64.07 67.91 28.15
N SER A 37 -65.06 67.25 27.55
CA SER A 37 -65.43 65.87 27.93
C SER A 37 -64.76 64.79 27.06
N ASN A 38 -64.17 65.17 25.92
CA ASN A 38 -63.44 64.27 25.03
C ASN A 38 -62.52 65.05 24.07
N ILE A 39 -61.42 64.45 23.65
CA ILE A 39 -60.52 64.95 22.59
C ILE A 39 -60.51 64.00 21.38
N GLY A 40 -60.08 64.48 20.21
CA GLY A 40 -59.99 63.68 18.99
C GLY A 40 -58.65 63.82 18.28
N ASN A 41 -58.35 62.92 17.34
CA ASN A 41 -57.09 62.93 16.58
C ASN A 41 -55.84 62.95 17.48
N THR A 42 -55.84 62.10 18.50
CA THR A 42 -54.72 61.95 19.42
C THR A 42 -53.59 61.16 18.76
N ASN A 43 -52.38 61.66 18.89
CA ASN A 43 -51.17 60.98 18.45
C ASN A 43 -50.01 61.35 19.39
N ALA A 44 -49.11 60.41 19.64
CA ALA A 44 -47.86 60.65 20.34
C ALA A 44 -46.73 60.01 19.54
N THR A 45 -45.59 60.67 19.43
CA THR A 45 -44.43 60.08 18.77
C THR A 45 -43.78 59.02 19.66
N ASP A 46 -43.25 57.97 19.02
CA ASP A 46 -42.49 56.91 19.66
C ASP A 46 -41.21 57.46 20.30
N VAL A 47 -40.69 56.74 21.29
CA VAL A 47 -39.48 57.11 22.04
C VAL A 47 -38.59 55.88 22.22
N THR A 48 -37.28 56.10 22.29
CA THR A 48 -36.30 54.99 22.37
C THR A 48 -35.91 54.68 23.81
N ALA A 49 -35.79 53.40 24.16
CA ALA A 49 -35.32 52.96 25.47
C ALA A 49 -33.89 53.47 25.77
N GLY A 50 -33.59 53.77 27.05
CA GLY A 50 -32.25 54.19 27.48
C GLY A 50 -31.78 55.58 27.02
N SER A 51 -32.63 56.34 26.33
CA SER A 51 -32.30 57.66 25.78
C SER A 51 -32.81 58.80 26.68
N SER A 52 -31.98 59.84 26.86
CA SER A 52 -32.30 61.02 27.69
C SER A 52 -32.42 62.30 26.86
N GLY A 53 -33.32 63.21 27.25
CA GLY A 53 -33.58 64.48 26.58
C GLY A 53 -34.32 64.37 25.24
N GLN A 54 -35.08 63.29 25.02
CA GLN A 54 -35.83 63.09 23.77
C GLN A 54 -37.06 63.99 23.69
N THR A 55 -37.39 64.48 22.49
CA THR A 55 -38.63 65.22 22.27
C THR A 55 -39.75 64.24 21.91
N GLN A 56 -40.78 64.15 22.75
CA GLN A 56 -42.02 63.46 22.43
C GLN A 56 -43.09 64.48 22.02
N THR A 57 -43.52 64.43 20.77
CA THR A 57 -44.60 65.27 20.25
C THR A 57 -45.94 64.61 20.49
N VAL A 58 -46.79 65.23 21.30
CA VAL A 58 -48.16 64.80 21.57
C VAL A 58 -49.12 65.79 20.95
N SER A 59 -49.91 65.33 19.98
CA SER A 59 -50.88 66.16 19.26
C SER A 59 -52.30 65.66 19.46
N PHE A 60 -53.24 66.57 19.67
CA PHE A 60 -54.66 66.28 19.75
C PHE A 60 -55.51 67.49 19.37
N ASN A 61 -56.75 67.24 19.02
CA ASN A 61 -57.75 68.28 18.75
C ASN A 61 -58.72 68.36 19.93
N ALA A 62 -58.77 69.54 20.54
CA ALA A 62 -59.65 69.84 21.66
C ALA A 62 -60.87 70.65 21.20
N THR A 63 -62.04 70.30 21.76
CA THR A 63 -63.30 71.04 21.58
C THR A 63 -63.82 71.48 22.96
N GLY A 64 -63.90 72.78 23.22
CA GLY A 64 -64.22 73.33 24.54
C GLY A 64 -65.72 73.56 24.79
N GLY A 65 -66.15 73.48 26.05
CA GLY A 65 -67.45 73.98 26.52
C GLY A 65 -67.43 75.49 26.86
N SER A 66 -68.56 76.02 27.32
CA SER A 66 -68.98 77.44 27.44
C SER A 66 -68.04 78.57 27.99
N SER A 67 -66.77 78.36 28.35
CA SER A 67 -65.91 79.41 28.96
C SER A 67 -64.48 79.58 28.42
N GLY A 68 -64.03 78.78 27.43
CA GLY A 68 -62.84 79.09 26.63
C GLY A 68 -61.46 78.75 27.23
N ASP A 69 -61.22 78.80 28.54
CA ASP A 69 -59.88 78.47 29.10
C ASP A 69 -59.82 77.05 29.65
N GLU A 70 -58.77 76.27 29.33
CA GLU A 70 -58.60 74.86 29.70
C GLU A 70 -57.18 74.53 30.16
N THR A 71 -57.01 73.51 31.00
CA THR A 71 -55.69 72.99 31.41
C THR A 71 -55.59 71.49 31.10
N PHE A 72 -54.68 71.14 30.19
CA PHE A 72 -54.36 69.76 29.82
C PHE A 72 -53.15 69.26 30.60
N THR A 73 -53.22 68.01 31.05
CA THR A 73 -52.12 67.32 31.73
C THR A 73 -51.78 66.05 30.96
N LEU A 74 -50.55 65.90 30.49
CA LEU A 74 -50.02 64.64 29.97
C LEU A 74 -49.48 63.82 31.15
N VAL A 75 -50.10 62.68 31.42
CA VAL A 75 -49.88 61.91 32.66
C VAL A 75 -48.78 60.88 32.46
N TYR A 76 -47.54 61.25 32.78
CA TYR A 76 -46.38 60.33 32.79
C TYR A 76 -46.18 59.65 34.15
N SER A 77 -46.77 60.19 35.20
CA SER A 77 -46.70 59.66 36.56
C SER A 77 -47.54 58.40 36.79
N ASP A 78 -48.27 57.93 35.77
CA ASP A 78 -49.03 56.68 35.85
C ASP A 78 -48.11 55.45 35.96
N SER A 79 -48.60 54.44 36.66
CA SER A 79 -47.90 53.18 36.89
C SER A 79 -47.56 52.41 35.61
N GLY A 80 -48.27 52.65 34.50
CA GLY A 80 -47.96 52.09 33.18
C GLY A 80 -46.81 52.79 32.43
N LEU A 81 -46.33 53.93 32.92
CA LEU A 81 -45.31 54.77 32.29
C LEU A 81 -44.15 55.12 33.23
N SER A 82 -43.92 54.34 34.29
CA SER A 82 -42.83 54.58 35.25
C SER A 82 -41.44 54.61 34.62
N ASP A 83 -41.33 54.09 33.39
CA ASP A 83 -40.11 53.99 32.60
C ASP A 83 -39.86 55.24 31.73
N VAL A 84 -40.83 56.15 31.60
CA VAL A 84 -40.75 57.41 30.85
C VAL A 84 -41.00 58.57 31.79
N THR A 85 -39.99 59.42 32.01
CA THR A 85 -40.07 60.56 32.93
C THR A 85 -40.16 61.88 32.16
N ALA A 86 -41.13 62.73 32.50
CA ALA A 86 -41.20 64.09 31.98
C ALA A 86 -40.03 64.95 32.49
N ALA A 87 -39.16 65.40 31.58
CA ALA A 87 -37.93 66.12 31.91
C ALA A 87 -38.13 67.65 31.93
N SER A 88 -38.70 68.22 30.86
CA SER A 88 -38.95 69.66 30.76
C SER A 88 -39.99 70.04 29.71
N ILE A 89 -40.58 71.23 29.88
CA ILE A 89 -41.45 71.90 28.91
C ILE A 89 -41.31 73.42 29.05
N SER A 90 -41.51 74.14 27.95
CA SER A 90 -41.60 75.60 27.90
C SER A 90 -42.74 76.06 26.99
N ASP A 91 -43.13 77.35 27.09
CA ASP A 91 -44.24 77.89 26.29
C ASP A 91 -43.97 77.84 24.78
N THR A 92 -42.71 77.79 24.34
CA THR A 92 -42.35 77.68 22.91
C THR A 92 -42.50 76.27 22.35
N ASP A 93 -42.60 75.27 23.22
CA ASP A 93 -42.72 73.86 22.85
C ASP A 93 -44.18 73.45 22.62
N VAL A 94 -45.12 74.38 22.84
CA VAL A 94 -46.56 74.16 22.61
C VAL A 94 -47.02 74.98 21.42
N THR A 95 -47.45 74.28 20.37
CA THR A 95 -48.05 74.91 19.19
C THR A 95 -49.56 74.74 19.22
N VAL A 96 -50.28 75.87 19.24
CA VAL A 96 -51.74 75.92 19.14
C VAL A 96 -52.13 76.46 17.77
N THR A 97 -52.87 75.68 16.98
CA THR A 97 -53.37 76.07 15.67
C THR A 97 -54.89 76.15 15.72
N GLY A 98 -55.44 77.35 15.56
CA GLY A 98 -56.88 77.64 15.73
C GLY A 98 -57.11 78.91 16.55
N GLU A 99 -58.23 78.98 17.28
CA GLU A 99 -58.43 80.01 18.33
C GLU A 99 -57.82 79.53 19.64
N GLY A 100 -56.94 80.33 20.23
CA GLY A 100 -56.37 80.08 21.55
C GLY A 100 -54.89 80.45 21.66
N SER A 101 -54.39 80.57 22.89
CA SER A 101 -52.98 80.83 23.16
C SER A 101 -52.53 80.16 24.44
N VAL A 102 -51.28 79.71 24.47
CA VAL A 102 -50.64 79.12 25.66
C VAL A 102 -50.58 80.17 26.78
N ASN A 103 -51.09 79.84 27.95
CA ASN A 103 -51.06 80.69 29.14
C ASN A 103 -49.95 80.28 30.10
N ASN A 104 -49.80 78.97 30.31
CA ASN A 104 -48.79 78.43 31.24
C ASN A 104 -48.35 77.03 30.82
N THR A 105 -47.05 76.76 30.93
CA THR A 105 -46.48 75.41 30.85
C THR A 105 -45.67 75.11 32.11
N SER A 106 -45.78 73.89 32.63
CA SER A 106 -45.00 73.47 33.80
C SER A 106 -44.91 71.96 33.89
N VAL A 107 -43.81 71.44 34.44
CA VAL A 107 -43.74 70.05 34.92
C VAL A 107 -44.16 70.01 36.38
N SER A 108 -45.20 69.25 36.72
CA SER A 108 -45.74 69.16 38.08
C SER A 108 -46.00 67.71 38.44
N ASN A 109 -45.48 67.25 39.59
CA ASN A 109 -45.59 65.86 40.06
C ASN A 109 -45.12 64.77 39.05
N GLY A 110 -44.23 65.13 38.12
CA GLY A 110 -43.76 64.20 37.08
C GLY A 110 -44.60 64.21 35.80
N ASP A 111 -45.61 65.07 35.70
CA ASP A 111 -46.49 65.23 34.53
C ASP A 111 -46.26 66.57 33.82
N ILE A 112 -46.57 66.62 32.52
CA ILE A 112 -46.53 67.86 31.73
C ILE A 112 -47.90 68.55 31.79
N VAL A 113 -47.94 69.76 32.33
CA VAL A 113 -49.17 70.55 32.47
C VAL A 113 -49.12 71.77 31.55
N VAL A 114 -50.15 71.92 30.71
CA VAL A 114 -50.28 72.99 29.71
C VAL A 114 -51.64 73.66 29.82
N GLY A 115 -51.66 74.95 30.15
CA GLY A 115 -52.84 75.81 30.17
C GLY A 115 -53.01 76.56 28.85
N ILE A 116 -54.22 76.53 28.29
CA ILE A 116 -54.56 77.18 27.01
C ILE A 116 -55.78 78.07 27.23
N ASP A 117 -55.64 79.36 26.87
CA ASP A 117 -56.75 80.32 26.88
C ASP A 117 -57.53 80.28 25.57
N ASN A 118 -58.84 80.52 25.61
CA ASN A 118 -59.75 80.65 24.46
C ASN A 118 -59.83 79.47 23.46
N VAL A 119 -59.78 78.22 23.93
CA VAL A 119 -60.14 77.00 23.17
C VAL A 119 -61.56 77.14 22.58
N ASN A 120 -61.71 77.02 21.26
CA ASN A 120 -62.96 77.25 20.51
C ASN A 120 -64.15 76.39 21.02
N THR A 121 -65.35 77.00 21.13
CA THR A 121 -66.49 76.49 21.93
C THR A 121 -67.79 76.13 21.19
N THR A 122 -67.85 76.14 19.84
CA THR A 122 -69.18 75.99 19.15
C THR A 122 -69.27 75.12 17.89
N THR A 123 -68.34 74.23 17.53
CA THR A 123 -68.53 73.40 16.33
C THR A 123 -68.08 71.94 16.46
N THR A 124 -68.84 71.02 15.85
CA THR A 124 -68.45 69.61 15.60
C THR A 124 -67.76 69.44 14.23
N ASP A 125 -67.32 70.54 13.59
CA ASP A 125 -66.68 70.55 12.28
C ASP A 125 -65.16 70.43 12.45
N LEU A 126 -64.55 69.42 11.82
CA LEU A 126 -63.11 69.10 11.90
C LEU A 126 -62.20 70.25 11.46
N SER A 127 -62.71 71.19 10.66
CA SER A 127 -61.95 72.33 10.13
C SER A 127 -61.80 73.52 11.09
N ASN A 128 -62.48 73.51 12.25
CA ASN A 128 -62.54 74.63 13.20
C ASN A 128 -62.19 74.24 14.65
N GLN A 129 -61.62 73.06 14.89
CA GLN A 129 -61.15 72.63 16.21
C GLN A 129 -59.83 73.33 16.61
N THR A 130 -59.58 73.43 17.91
CA THR A 130 -58.29 73.92 18.41
C THR A 130 -57.32 72.74 18.39
N SER A 131 -56.37 72.75 17.47
CA SER A 131 -55.32 71.73 17.41
C SER A 131 -54.19 72.12 18.33
N VAL A 132 -53.81 71.21 19.21
CA VAL A 132 -52.75 71.39 20.20
C VAL A 132 -51.67 70.36 19.91
N SER A 133 -50.43 70.83 19.76
CA SER A 133 -49.23 69.99 19.65
C SER A 133 -48.26 70.39 20.74
N ILE A 134 -47.80 69.42 21.53
CA ILE A 134 -46.92 69.62 22.68
C ILE A 134 -45.66 68.81 22.45
N ASP A 135 -44.52 69.49 22.35
CA ASP A 135 -43.20 68.88 22.19
C ASP A 135 -42.53 68.75 23.57
N ALA A 136 -42.92 67.74 24.33
CA ALA A 136 -42.39 67.52 25.68
C ALA A 136 -40.99 66.89 25.64
N THR A 137 -40.06 67.36 26.46
CA THR A 137 -38.79 66.66 26.67
C THR A 137 -38.99 65.54 27.70
N VAL A 138 -38.61 64.31 27.35
CA VAL A 138 -38.73 63.11 28.20
C VAL A 138 -37.42 62.33 28.28
N ASP A 139 -37.23 61.65 29.41
CA ASP A 139 -36.14 60.70 29.65
C ASP A 139 -36.72 59.28 29.74
N VAL A 140 -36.13 58.32 29.04
CA VAL A 140 -36.58 56.92 29.01
C VAL A 140 -35.54 56.02 29.67
N ALA A 141 -35.95 55.20 30.63
CA ALA A 141 -35.07 54.30 31.35
C ALA A 141 -34.46 53.22 30.43
N SER A 142 -33.23 52.78 30.74
CA SER A 142 -32.55 51.67 30.05
C SER A 142 -33.00 50.31 30.60
N GLY A 143 -33.00 49.26 29.76
CA GLY A 143 -33.28 47.88 30.19
C GLY A 143 -34.75 47.59 30.49
N ILE A 144 -35.66 48.31 29.82
CA ILE A 144 -37.11 48.20 29.95
C ILE A 144 -37.69 47.41 28.78
N SER A 145 -38.90 46.85 28.94
CA SER A 145 -39.55 46.14 27.83
C SER A 145 -40.03 47.11 26.75
N THR A 146 -39.72 46.80 25.49
CA THR A 146 -40.21 47.55 24.34
C THR A 146 -41.70 47.31 24.08
N GLY A 147 -42.29 48.10 23.17
CA GLY A 147 -43.67 47.96 22.70
C GLY A 147 -44.60 49.09 23.12
N SER A 148 -45.88 48.92 22.80
CA SER A 148 -46.88 49.99 22.89
C SER A 148 -47.16 50.42 24.33
N ARG A 149 -47.37 51.72 24.51
CA ARG A 149 -47.72 52.42 25.73
C ARG A 149 -48.84 53.41 25.43
N THR A 150 -49.57 53.76 26.47
CA THR A 150 -50.69 54.71 26.39
C THR A 150 -50.38 55.88 27.30
N LEU A 151 -50.34 57.07 26.74
CA LEU A 151 -50.21 58.32 27.46
C LEU A 151 -51.58 58.97 27.62
N ASP A 152 -52.00 59.12 28.86
CA ASP A 152 -53.28 59.72 29.21
C ASP A 152 -53.20 61.25 29.15
N ILE A 153 -54.28 61.86 28.67
CA ILE A 153 -54.46 63.30 28.55
C ILE A 153 -55.64 63.69 29.43
N ASP A 154 -55.34 64.39 30.51
CA ASP A 154 -56.30 64.77 31.55
C ASP A 154 -56.64 66.25 31.48
N THR A 155 -57.84 66.62 31.94
CA THR A 155 -58.18 68.01 32.26
C THR A 155 -58.47 68.20 33.74
N ALA A 156 -58.31 69.44 34.21
CA ALA A 156 -58.46 69.78 35.63
C ALA A 156 -59.87 69.49 36.19
N THR A 157 -60.90 69.44 35.35
CA THR A 157 -62.30 69.22 35.78
C THR A 157 -62.83 67.81 35.56
N SER A 158 -62.35 67.11 34.53
CA SER A 158 -63.02 65.91 34.01
C SER A 158 -62.16 64.65 34.10
N GLY A 159 -60.90 64.78 34.54
CA GLY A 159 -59.93 63.68 34.55
C GLY A 159 -59.50 63.32 33.14
N ASN A 160 -59.28 62.04 32.86
CA ASN A 160 -58.95 61.55 31.52
C ASN A 160 -60.01 61.93 30.48
N VAL A 161 -59.60 62.73 29.50
CA VAL A 161 -60.43 63.15 28.37
C VAL A 161 -60.03 62.47 27.06
N GLY A 162 -58.95 61.70 27.06
CA GLY A 162 -58.48 60.88 25.95
C GLY A 162 -57.05 60.40 26.20
N SER A 163 -56.53 59.61 25.27
CA SER A 163 -55.16 59.10 25.36
C SER A 163 -54.50 58.99 23.99
N ALA A 164 -53.18 59.01 23.97
CA ALA A 164 -52.35 58.83 22.78
C ALA A 164 -51.48 57.58 22.94
N SER A 165 -51.48 56.69 21.95
CA SER A 165 -50.57 55.54 21.95
C SER A 165 -49.23 55.95 21.35
N PHE A 166 -48.15 55.44 21.92
CA PHE A 166 -46.79 55.47 21.35
C PHE A 166 -46.07 54.17 21.68
N ASN A 167 -45.02 53.82 20.95
CA ASN A 167 -44.17 52.68 21.26
C ASN A 167 -42.88 53.14 21.95
N ILE A 168 -42.42 52.31 22.89
CA ILE A 168 -41.03 52.33 23.32
C ILE A 168 -40.27 51.37 22.42
N ASN A 169 -39.38 51.90 21.60
CA ASN A 169 -38.55 51.11 20.69
C ASN A 169 -37.24 50.71 21.36
N ASP A 170 -36.66 49.58 20.94
CA ASP A 170 -35.34 49.19 21.41
C ASP A 170 -34.27 50.17 20.90
N ALA A 171 -33.16 50.27 21.61
CA ALA A 171 -32.02 51.08 21.20
C ALA A 171 -31.02 50.31 20.31
N GLY A 172 -31.28 49.03 20.00
CA GLY A 172 -30.42 48.17 19.18
C GLY A 172 -31.15 47.69 17.92
N GLY A 173 -30.46 47.74 16.78
CA GLY A 173 -30.99 47.29 15.49
C GLY A 173 -31.22 45.79 15.43
N GLY A 174 -32.38 45.35 14.94
CA GLY A 174 -32.65 43.93 14.61
C GLY A 174 -32.42 42.90 15.73
N ALA A 175 -32.55 41.61 15.41
CA ALA A 175 -32.19 40.52 16.32
C ALA A 175 -30.65 40.39 16.48
N ASP A 176 -29.89 40.88 15.49
CA ASP A 176 -28.45 40.64 15.34
C ASP A 176 -27.60 41.90 15.53
N ASN A 177 -28.20 42.95 16.09
CA ASN A 177 -27.56 44.26 16.33
C ASN A 177 -27.11 44.94 15.01
N ARG A 178 -27.89 44.74 13.94
CA ARG A 178 -27.73 45.32 12.60
C ARG A 178 -29.03 46.02 12.16
N ALA A 179 -28.93 47.17 11.47
CA ALA A 179 -30.10 47.88 10.92
C ALA A 179 -29.74 48.79 9.74
N ALA A 180 -30.70 49.14 8.89
CA ALA A 180 -30.50 50.10 7.79
C ALA A 180 -30.18 51.53 8.27
N ASN A 181 -30.70 51.97 9.43
CA ASN A 181 -30.60 53.36 9.86
C ASN A 181 -29.78 53.54 11.15
N ALA A 182 -29.15 54.72 11.28
CA ALA A 182 -28.28 55.09 12.40
C ALA A 182 -28.97 55.08 13.78
N ASP A 183 -30.30 55.18 13.81
CA ASP A 183 -31.13 55.16 15.01
C ASP A 183 -31.53 53.73 15.45
N GLY A 184 -31.04 52.70 14.76
CA GLY A 184 -31.34 51.30 15.05
C GLY A 184 -32.64 50.81 14.43
N THR A 185 -33.23 51.56 13.48
CA THR A 185 -34.48 51.18 12.82
C THR A 185 -34.27 50.68 11.39
N GLY A 186 -35.20 49.86 10.89
CA GLY A 186 -35.16 49.26 9.55
C GLY A 186 -34.29 48.01 9.48
N ASP A 187 -34.61 47.11 8.55
CA ASP A 187 -33.88 45.86 8.36
C ASP A 187 -32.51 46.16 7.71
N PHE A 188 -31.48 45.43 8.10
CA PHE A 188 -30.16 45.53 7.47
C PHE A 188 -30.24 45.03 6.02
N ASP A 189 -29.53 45.66 5.09
CA ASP A 189 -29.54 45.27 3.69
C ASP A 189 -28.54 44.12 3.49
N THR A 190 -29.00 42.87 3.57
CA THR A 190 -28.15 41.69 3.38
C THR A 190 -27.87 41.38 1.91
N ALA A 191 -28.57 42.02 0.98
CA ALA A 191 -28.31 41.84 -0.45
C ALA A 191 -27.12 42.70 -0.92
N ASP A 192 -27.01 43.93 -0.42
CA ASP A 192 -25.90 44.84 -0.73
C ASP A 192 -24.88 44.94 0.43
N GLY A 193 -25.05 44.17 1.52
CA GLY A 193 -24.17 44.21 2.71
C GLY A 193 -24.13 45.56 3.46
N GLU A 194 -25.04 46.49 3.18
CA GLU A 194 -24.99 47.87 3.66
C GLU A 194 -25.83 48.11 4.93
N GLY A 195 -25.28 48.90 5.87
CA GLY A 195 -26.06 49.40 7.01
C GLY A 195 -25.26 49.80 8.23
N TYR A 196 -25.90 49.76 9.40
CA TYR A 196 -25.33 50.13 10.69
C TYR A 196 -25.23 48.93 11.63
N VAL A 197 -24.10 48.81 12.31
CA VAL A 197 -23.86 47.82 13.38
C VAL A 197 -23.89 48.49 14.76
N PHE A 198 -24.43 47.78 15.75
CA PHE A 198 -24.63 48.23 17.13
C PHE A 198 -23.89 47.32 18.11
N ASP A 199 -23.95 47.64 19.41
CA ASP A 199 -23.30 46.83 20.45
C ASP A 199 -23.76 45.37 20.39
N GLY A 200 -22.81 44.44 20.43
CA GLY A 200 -23.06 43.00 20.38
C GLY A 200 -23.08 42.41 18.96
N ALA A 201 -23.01 43.20 17.90
CA ALA A 201 -23.02 42.71 16.52
C ALA A 201 -21.79 41.83 16.19
N THR A 202 -21.97 40.88 15.28
CA THR A 202 -20.86 40.18 14.60
C THR A 202 -20.56 40.91 13.30
N VAL A 203 -19.28 41.17 13.02
CA VAL A 203 -18.76 41.79 11.78
C VAL A 203 -17.83 40.79 11.13
N PHE A 204 -17.81 40.70 9.80
CA PHE A 204 -16.95 39.80 9.04
C PHE A 204 -15.81 40.56 8.39
N GLN A 205 -14.65 39.90 8.28
CA GLN A 205 -13.55 40.43 7.47
C GLN A 205 -14.02 40.56 6.02
N GLY A 206 -13.76 41.69 5.37
CA GLY A 206 -14.13 41.91 3.97
C GLY A 206 -15.41 42.70 3.75
N GLU A 207 -16.29 42.83 4.76
CA GLU A 207 -17.53 43.61 4.61
C GLU A 207 -17.25 45.06 4.23
N SER A 208 -17.98 45.59 3.24
CA SER A 208 -18.02 47.02 2.96
C SER A 208 -19.38 47.63 3.34
N GLY A 209 -19.60 48.91 3.07
CA GLY A 209 -20.90 49.56 3.33
C GLY A 209 -21.29 49.76 4.80
N LEU A 210 -20.47 49.32 5.77
CA LEU A 210 -20.82 49.33 7.19
C LEU A 210 -20.64 50.67 7.89
N GLN A 211 -21.51 50.97 8.84
CA GLN A 211 -21.42 52.17 9.67
C GLN A 211 -21.61 51.82 11.15
N LEU A 212 -20.96 52.56 12.05
CA LEU A 212 -21.10 52.32 13.49
C LEU A 212 -22.25 53.17 14.06
N GLY A 213 -23.27 52.50 14.59
CA GLY A 213 -24.45 53.13 15.21
C GLY A 213 -24.34 53.27 16.74
N GLY A 214 -25.27 54.02 17.33
CA GLY A 214 -25.44 54.10 18.79
C GLY A 214 -24.17 54.48 19.58
N SER A 215 -23.85 53.71 20.61
CA SER A 215 -22.67 53.92 21.47
C SER A 215 -21.33 53.67 20.75
N LEU A 216 -21.34 53.00 19.60
CA LEU A 216 -20.16 52.66 18.80
C LEU A 216 -19.75 53.78 17.82
N SER A 217 -20.60 54.78 17.62
CA SER A 217 -20.45 55.87 16.63
C SER A 217 -19.13 56.65 16.70
N ASN A 218 -18.42 56.63 17.84
CA ASN A 218 -17.11 57.26 18.00
C ASN A 218 -15.93 56.35 17.64
N GLY A 219 -16.19 55.18 17.07
CA GLY A 219 -15.20 54.17 16.73
C GLY A 219 -14.97 53.17 17.86
N ILE A 220 -14.41 52.02 17.49
CA ILE A 220 -14.09 50.92 18.39
C ILE A 220 -12.68 50.39 18.08
N VAL A 221 -12.02 49.84 19.10
CA VAL A 221 -10.65 49.32 19.00
C VAL A 221 -10.56 47.91 19.56
N LYS A 222 -9.63 47.11 19.05
CA LYS A 222 -9.46 45.73 19.47
C LYS A 222 -9.11 45.61 20.95
N THR A 223 -9.86 44.78 21.67
CA THR A 223 -9.76 44.63 23.13
C THR A 223 -8.49 43.92 23.60
N ALA A 224 -7.95 42.97 22.83
CA ALA A 224 -6.78 42.18 23.25
C ALA A 224 -6.05 41.49 22.09
N GLY A 225 -4.82 41.04 22.34
CA GLY A 225 -4.00 40.25 21.42
C GLY A 225 -2.95 41.07 20.68
N ASN A 226 -2.34 40.49 19.64
CA ASN A 226 -1.22 41.12 18.91
C ASN A 226 -1.60 42.41 18.16
N ALA A 227 -2.90 42.68 18.01
CA ALA A 227 -3.46 43.88 17.39
C ALA A 227 -4.28 44.72 18.40
N GLU A 228 -4.02 44.59 19.72
CA GLU A 228 -4.67 45.40 20.75
C GLU A 228 -4.56 46.90 20.45
N GLY A 229 -5.67 47.63 20.57
CA GLY A 229 -5.75 49.06 20.30
C GLY A 229 -5.82 49.45 18.82
N VAL A 230 -5.79 48.50 17.89
CA VAL A 230 -6.03 48.75 16.46
C VAL A 230 -7.53 49.02 16.26
N PRO A 231 -7.92 50.12 15.58
CA PRO A 231 -9.33 50.41 15.30
C PRO A 231 -9.95 49.39 14.35
N LEU A 232 -11.27 49.22 14.43
CA LEU A 232 -12.03 48.62 13.33
C LEU A 232 -12.13 49.65 12.20
N GLU A 233 -11.71 49.27 11.01
CA GLU A 233 -11.86 50.11 9.82
C GLU A 233 -13.28 49.94 9.26
N VAL A 234 -13.98 51.07 9.10
CA VAL A 234 -15.33 51.18 8.51
C VAL A 234 -15.35 52.44 7.62
N PRO A 235 -16.09 52.49 6.50
CA PRO A 235 -17.08 51.49 6.07
C PRO A 235 -16.54 50.20 5.49
N ASP A 236 -15.28 50.18 5.07
CA ASP A 236 -14.66 49.02 4.44
C ASP A 236 -13.79 48.27 5.47
N VAL A 237 -14.18 47.06 5.83
CA VAL A 237 -13.45 46.17 6.74
C VAL A 237 -12.43 45.37 5.92
N PRO A 238 -11.11 45.55 6.12
CA PRO A 238 -10.11 44.80 5.37
C PRO A 238 -10.24 43.28 5.56
N GLN A 239 -9.98 42.51 4.51
CA GLN A 239 -9.96 41.03 4.57
C GLN A 239 -8.93 40.50 5.59
N ASP A 240 -7.89 41.27 5.91
CA ASP A 240 -6.88 40.95 6.94
C ASP A 240 -7.15 41.61 8.31
N GLN A 241 -8.33 42.23 8.51
CA GLN A 241 -8.73 42.84 9.79
C GLN A 241 -8.66 41.80 10.91
N ALA A 242 -7.92 42.09 11.98
CA ALA A 242 -7.60 41.06 12.95
C ALA A 242 -8.85 40.59 13.75
N THR A 243 -9.25 39.32 13.63
CA THR A 243 -10.46 38.77 14.30
C THR A 243 -10.48 38.88 15.83
N GLY A 244 -11.66 38.83 16.43
CA GLY A 244 -11.90 38.95 17.88
C GLY A 244 -12.71 40.20 18.25
N ARG A 245 -12.75 40.54 19.54
CA ARG A 245 -13.61 41.60 20.06
C ARG A 245 -13.00 43.00 19.91
N TYR A 246 -13.84 43.97 19.51
CA TYR A 246 -13.53 45.39 19.39
C TYR A 246 -14.51 46.17 20.24
N THR A 247 -14.03 47.05 21.11
CA THR A 247 -14.88 47.84 22.02
C THR A 247 -14.53 49.32 21.99
N THR A 248 -15.44 50.17 22.44
CA THR A 248 -15.30 51.64 22.44
C THR A 248 -14.04 52.17 23.14
N ASP A 249 -13.52 51.43 24.12
CA ASP A 249 -12.35 51.80 24.92
C ASP A 249 -11.28 50.70 25.01
N GLY A 250 -11.45 49.58 24.29
CA GLY A 250 -10.55 48.44 24.35
C GLY A 250 -10.68 47.61 25.63
N ALA A 251 -11.65 47.89 26.52
CA ALA A 251 -11.94 47.04 27.68
C ALA A 251 -12.99 45.97 27.33
N SER A 252 -12.85 44.77 27.91
CA SER A 252 -13.72 43.62 27.62
C SER A 252 -15.13 43.73 28.21
N GLY A 253 -15.44 44.78 28.95
CA GLY A 253 -16.77 45.00 29.55
C GLY A 253 -17.59 46.07 28.84
N SER A 254 -17.01 46.73 27.85
CA SER A 254 -17.59 47.89 27.16
C SER A 254 -18.30 47.48 25.88
N ASP A 255 -19.19 48.35 25.42
CA ASP A 255 -19.92 48.18 24.17
C ASP A 255 -18.96 47.98 22.98
N GLY A 256 -19.30 47.07 22.07
CA GLY A 256 -18.47 46.70 20.95
C GLY A 256 -19.00 45.55 20.09
N VAL A 257 -18.24 45.19 19.06
CA VAL A 257 -18.58 44.12 18.09
C VAL A 257 -17.56 42.98 18.14
N THR A 258 -17.90 41.85 17.52
CA THR A 258 -16.98 40.73 17.32
C THR A 258 -16.65 40.54 15.85
N VAL A 259 -15.37 40.66 15.48
CA VAL A 259 -14.92 40.42 14.11
C VAL A 259 -14.61 38.94 13.89
N GLN A 260 -15.21 38.32 12.88
CA GLN A 260 -15.03 36.91 12.50
C GLN A 260 -14.60 36.75 11.03
N ARG A 261 -14.16 35.55 10.66
CA ARG A 261 -13.87 35.21 9.25
C ARG A 261 -15.17 34.69 8.59
N PRO A 262 -15.53 35.20 7.40
CA PRO A 262 -16.65 34.67 6.64
C PRO A 262 -16.30 33.29 6.06
N ARG A 263 -17.23 32.35 6.10
CA ARG A 263 -17.10 31.03 5.47
C ARG A 263 -18.45 30.42 5.09
N VAL A 264 -18.46 29.71 3.97
CA VAL A 264 -19.44 28.66 3.67
C VAL A 264 -19.04 27.44 4.52
N THR A 265 -20.01 26.85 5.22
CA THR A 265 -19.80 25.73 6.14
C THR A 265 -20.22 24.38 5.57
N THR A 266 -21.11 24.36 4.58
CA THR A 266 -21.57 23.17 3.84
C THR A 266 -21.77 23.54 2.37
N LEU A 267 -21.29 22.67 1.47
CA LEU A 267 -21.62 22.67 0.04
C LEU A 267 -21.69 21.20 -0.37
N ASP A 268 -22.89 20.66 -0.39
CA ASP A 268 -23.17 19.28 -0.80
C ASP A 268 -24.08 19.34 -2.03
N VAL A 269 -23.93 18.38 -2.95
CA VAL A 269 -24.81 18.24 -4.11
C VAL A 269 -25.48 16.90 -4.03
N GLU A 270 -26.71 16.87 -3.57
CA GLU A 270 -27.44 15.63 -3.34
C GLU A 270 -28.17 15.18 -4.61
N ASN A 271 -28.17 13.87 -4.87
CA ASN A 271 -29.07 13.25 -5.85
C ASN A 271 -30.47 13.01 -5.26
N ALA A 272 -31.40 12.49 -6.07
CA ALA A 272 -32.77 12.13 -5.65
C ALA A 272 -32.87 11.20 -4.43
N GLN A 273 -31.79 10.48 -4.08
CA GLN A 273 -31.72 9.58 -2.93
C GLN A 273 -31.15 10.26 -1.67
N GLY A 274 -30.72 11.52 -1.77
CA GLY A 274 -30.06 12.26 -0.69
C GLY A 274 -28.61 11.86 -0.47
N ALA A 275 -27.94 11.28 -1.47
CA ALA A 275 -26.51 11.01 -1.43
C ALA A 275 -25.74 12.18 -2.04
N ASP A 276 -24.69 12.64 -1.37
CA ASP A 276 -23.81 13.71 -1.86
C ASP A 276 -22.93 13.19 -3.00
N ILE A 277 -23.08 13.80 -4.18
CA ILE A 277 -22.37 13.50 -5.40
C ILE A 277 -21.40 14.64 -5.80
N ALA A 278 -21.05 15.51 -4.84
CA ALA A 278 -20.05 16.55 -5.03
C ALA A 278 -18.70 15.96 -5.50
N GLY A 279 -18.26 16.35 -6.69
CA GLY A 279 -17.05 15.83 -7.36
C GLY A 279 -17.32 14.68 -8.33
N GLY A 280 -18.47 14.02 -8.21
CA GLY A 280 -18.83 12.79 -8.91
C GLY A 280 -19.49 12.98 -10.28
N SER A 281 -20.16 11.90 -10.73
CA SER A 281 -20.93 11.90 -11.98
C SER A 281 -22.34 11.38 -11.82
N VAL A 282 -23.23 11.87 -12.68
CA VAL A 282 -24.63 11.48 -12.77
C VAL A 282 -25.02 11.30 -14.24
N PRO A 283 -25.85 10.32 -14.62
CA PRO A 283 -26.44 10.24 -15.95
C PRO A 283 -27.30 11.46 -16.26
N GLN A 284 -27.41 11.82 -17.54
CA GLN A 284 -28.22 12.96 -17.98
C GLN A 284 -29.68 12.80 -17.56
N GLY A 285 -30.28 11.62 -17.80
CA GLY A 285 -31.63 11.31 -17.36
C GLY A 285 -32.71 12.24 -17.95
N ASP A 286 -33.74 12.53 -17.16
CA ASP A 286 -34.83 13.46 -17.49
C ASP A 286 -35.21 14.31 -16.26
N ASP A 287 -36.20 15.21 -16.38
CA ASP A 287 -36.67 16.09 -15.30
C ASP A 287 -37.05 15.37 -13.97
N ASN A 288 -37.08 14.03 -13.91
CA ASN A 288 -37.39 13.25 -12.72
C ASN A 288 -36.39 12.12 -12.43
N GLU A 289 -35.28 12.00 -13.17
CA GLU A 289 -34.26 10.96 -13.00
C GLU A 289 -32.86 11.50 -13.35
N GLY A 290 -31.82 11.01 -12.68
CA GLY A 290 -30.43 11.40 -12.97
C GLY A 290 -30.17 12.88 -12.68
N SER A 291 -29.61 13.61 -13.65
CA SER A 291 -29.21 15.00 -13.49
C SER A 291 -30.37 16.00 -13.40
N GLY A 292 -31.62 15.56 -13.62
CA GLY A 292 -32.81 16.40 -13.49
C GLY A 292 -33.39 16.48 -12.07
N GLU A 293 -32.89 15.68 -11.12
CA GLU A 293 -33.35 15.69 -9.72
C GLU A 293 -32.14 15.81 -8.78
N LEU A 294 -31.46 16.97 -8.81
CA LEU A 294 -30.36 17.31 -7.92
C LEU A 294 -30.79 18.37 -6.90
N THR A 295 -30.12 18.40 -5.74
CA THR A 295 -30.33 19.42 -4.71
C THR A 295 -28.99 19.95 -4.23
N VAL A 296 -28.75 21.25 -4.36
CA VAL A 296 -27.58 21.90 -3.75
C VAL A 296 -27.94 22.26 -2.31
N VAL A 297 -27.15 21.82 -1.35
CA VAL A 297 -27.33 22.11 0.09
C VAL A 297 -26.22 23.04 0.54
N GLY A 298 -26.60 24.20 1.08
CA GLY A 298 -25.68 25.24 1.54
C GLY A 298 -25.89 25.62 3.00
N SER A 299 -24.80 25.94 3.69
CA SER A 299 -24.85 26.65 4.97
C SER A 299 -23.70 27.65 5.07
N TRP A 300 -23.89 28.79 5.75
CA TRP A 300 -22.87 29.82 5.87
C TRP A 300 -22.94 30.53 7.22
N ASN A 301 -21.84 31.12 7.68
CA ASN A 301 -21.77 31.74 9.01
C ASN A 301 -22.01 33.25 9.02
N TYR A 302 -22.31 33.85 7.88
CA TYR A 302 -22.48 35.29 7.68
C TYR A 302 -23.92 35.66 7.23
N GLU A 303 -24.91 34.85 7.57
CA GLU A 303 -26.32 35.02 7.18
C GLU A 303 -26.95 36.36 7.59
N ASP A 304 -26.51 36.96 8.71
CA ASP A 304 -26.99 38.27 9.16
C ASP A 304 -26.29 39.45 8.46
N ALA A 305 -25.23 39.16 7.69
CA ALA A 305 -24.39 40.13 7.03
C ALA A 305 -24.64 40.17 5.53
N GLU A 306 -24.74 39.00 4.90
CA GLU A 306 -24.88 38.88 3.46
C GLU A 306 -25.64 37.60 3.08
N ASP A 307 -26.46 37.70 2.04
CA ASP A 307 -27.19 36.57 1.48
C ASP A 307 -26.25 35.62 0.72
N LEU A 308 -26.62 34.34 0.64
CA LEU A 308 -25.85 33.32 -0.06
C LEU A 308 -26.40 33.11 -1.48
N GLU A 309 -25.52 33.13 -2.47
CA GLU A 309 -25.83 32.89 -3.88
C GLU A 309 -25.23 31.57 -4.35
N VAL A 310 -25.98 30.85 -5.19
CA VAL A 310 -25.47 29.72 -5.96
C VAL A 310 -25.22 30.13 -7.41
N THR A 311 -24.07 29.74 -7.95
CA THR A 311 -23.72 29.89 -9.37
C THR A 311 -23.39 28.53 -9.97
N VAL A 312 -23.95 28.23 -11.14
CA VAL A 312 -23.70 27.01 -11.90
C VAL A 312 -23.07 27.36 -13.23
N GLU A 313 -21.84 26.91 -13.47
CA GLU A 313 -21.11 27.10 -14.72
C GLU A 313 -20.94 25.76 -15.46
N ASN A 314 -21.04 25.76 -16.78
CA ASN A 314 -20.75 24.57 -17.59
C ASN A 314 -19.25 24.39 -17.90
N ASP A 315 -18.88 23.35 -18.64
CA ASP A 315 -17.48 23.01 -18.98
C ASP A 315 -16.74 24.09 -19.79
N ASP A 316 -17.48 24.96 -20.49
CA ASP A 316 -16.93 26.11 -21.21
C ASP A 316 -16.72 27.35 -20.29
N GLY A 317 -17.10 27.26 -19.01
CA GLY A 317 -17.12 28.37 -18.05
C GLY A 317 -18.24 29.37 -18.32
N LEU A 318 -19.35 28.94 -18.92
CA LEU A 318 -20.54 29.77 -19.10
C LEU A 318 -21.48 29.56 -17.93
N ASP A 319 -21.89 30.66 -17.30
CA ASP A 319 -22.96 30.70 -16.30
C ASP A 319 -24.30 30.25 -16.91
N VAL A 320 -24.82 29.16 -16.38
CA VAL A 320 -26.09 28.50 -16.74
C VAL A 320 -27.05 28.45 -15.55
N THR A 321 -26.78 29.17 -14.47
CA THR A 321 -27.54 29.17 -13.20
C THR A 321 -29.04 29.35 -13.44
N GLY A 322 -29.42 30.29 -14.30
CA GLY A 322 -30.84 30.60 -14.57
C GLY A 322 -31.60 29.51 -15.33
N ASP A 323 -30.90 28.63 -16.05
CA ASP A 323 -31.51 27.47 -16.70
C ASP A 323 -31.42 26.22 -15.80
N ALA A 324 -30.46 26.18 -14.87
CA ALA A 324 -30.19 25.04 -14.00
C ALA A 324 -31.08 24.98 -12.75
N ILE A 325 -31.40 26.13 -12.14
CA ILE A 325 -32.22 26.15 -10.91
C ILE A 325 -33.70 25.96 -11.29
N THR A 326 -34.32 24.95 -10.72
CA THR A 326 -35.76 24.67 -10.89
C THR A 326 -36.53 25.00 -9.62
N GLY A 327 -37.84 25.19 -9.75
CA GLY A 327 -38.68 25.62 -8.62
C GLY A 327 -38.62 27.12 -8.39
N ASN A 328 -39.62 27.83 -8.92
CA ASN A 328 -39.80 29.27 -8.72
C ASN A 328 -40.33 29.62 -7.30
N ASP A 329 -40.14 28.71 -6.34
CA ASP A 329 -40.58 28.83 -4.97
C ASP A 329 -39.47 29.54 -4.19
N ASP A 330 -39.45 30.86 -4.27
CA ASP A 330 -38.71 31.71 -3.35
C ASP A 330 -39.55 31.88 -2.06
N PRO A 331 -39.15 31.29 -0.93
CA PRO A 331 -39.89 31.40 0.33
C PRO A 331 -39.49 32.65 1.14
N GLY A 332 -38.54 33.44 0.66
CA GLY A 332 -37.95 34.61 1.31
C GLY A 332 -38.44 35.95 0.75
N GLY A 333 -38.92 35.98 -0.49
CA GLY A 333 -39.37 37.19 -1.17
C GLY A 333 -38.25 37.90 -1.95
N THR A 334 -37.12 37.25 -2.21
CA THR A 334 -36.06 37.77 -3.09
C THR A 334 -36.55 37.75 -4.55
N SER A 335 -36.05 38.67 -5.39
CA SER A 335 -36.38 38.62 -6.83
C SER A 335 -35.59 37.56 -7.60
N ASP A 336 -34.63 36.90 -6.96
CA ASP A 336 -33.66 35.99 -7.59
C ASP A 336 -33.73 34.58 -6.96
N PRO A 337 -34.08 33.53 -7.74
CA PRO A 337 -34.12 32.15 -7.24
C PRO A 337 -32.74 31.58 -6.87
N ALA A 338 -31.64 32.19 -7.33
CA ALA A 338 -30.27 31.78 -6.99
C ALA A 338 -29.85 32.21 -5.58
N THR A 339 -30.58 33.15 -4.96
CA THR A 339 -30.21 33.71 -3.66
C THR A 339 -31.03 33.10 -2.52
N ARG A 340 -30.40 32.92 -1.35
CA ARG A 340 -31.03 32.50 -0.09
C ARG A 340 -30.64 33.43 1.04
N THR A 341 -31.62 33.79 1.85
CA THR A 341 -31.47 34.70 2.99
C THR A 341 -31.43 33.93 4.31
N ALA A 342 -31.05 34.57 5.41
CA ALA A 342 -31.18 34.02 6.77
C ALA A 342 -32.61 33.55 7.08
N SER A 343 -33.63 34.16 6.46
CA SER A 343 -35.02 33.77 6.66
C SER A 343 -35.34 32.40 6.06
N ASP A 344 -34.53 31.89 5.13
CA ASP A 344 -34.81 30.66 4.37
C ASP A 344 -34.20 29.40 4.99
N VAL A 345 -33.37 29.58 6.01
CA VAL A 345 -32.77 28.51 6.79
C VAL A 345 -33.85 27.58 7.37
N GLY A 346 -33.72 26.28 7.10
CA GLY A 346 -34.65 25.25 7.57
C GLY A 346 -36.04 25.26 6.91
N LYS A 347 -36.19 25.95 5.77
CA LYS A 347 -37.38 25.87 4.91
C LYS A 347 -37.17 24.85 3.78
N MET A 348 -38.24 24.56 3.03
CA MET A 348 -38.20 23.75 1.78
C MET A 348 -37.52 22.37 1.90
N GLY A 349 -37.54 21.74 3.07
CA GLY A 349 -36.93 20.43 3.28
C GLY A 349 -35.46 20.47 3.72
N ALA A 350 -34.84 21.66 3.78
CA ALA A 350 -33.49 21.86 4.31
C ALA A 350 -33.39 21.55 5.81
N GLY A 351 -32.20 21.16 6.26
CA GLY A 351 -31.87 21.00 7.68
C GLY A 351 -31.98 22.31 8.48
N SER A 352 -31.94 22.23 9.80
CA SER A 352 -32.24 23.39 10.67
C SER A 352 -31.29 24.59 10.52
N ASN A 353 -30.16 24.41 9.84
CA ASN A 353 -29.09 25.39 9.63
C ASN A 353 -28.66 25.42 8.14
N GLU A 354 -29.50 24.96 7.23
CA GLU A 354 -29.18 24.78 5.81
C GLU A 354 -30.25 25.45 4.94
N VAL A 355 -29.88 25.69 3.69
CA VAL A 355 -30.76 26.11 2.60
C VAL A 355 -30.55 25.20 1.40
N ASN A 356 -31.60 25.04 0.60
CA ASN A 356 -31.59 24.15 -0.55
C ASN A 356 -31.91 24.91 -1.85
N TRP A 357 -31.32 24.46 -2.95
CA TRP A 357 -31.70 24.79 -4.32
C TRP A 357 -31.97 23.51 -5.10
N ASP A 358 -33.15 23.41 -5.70
CA ASP A 358 -33.46 22.32 -6.63
C ASP A 358 -32.75 22.62 -7.96
N LEU A 359 -32.02 21.63 -8.47
CA LEU A 359 -31.12 21.76 -9.62
C LEU A 359 -31.48 20.69 -10.67
N ASP A 360 -31.70 21.13 -11.91
CA ASP A 360 -31.95 20.29 -13.08
C ASP A 360 -30.94 20.62 -14.18
N LEU A 361 -30.09 19.66 -14.49
CA LEU A 361 -29.08 19.75 -15.54
C LEU A 361 -29.43 18.92 -16.78
N SER A 362 -30.59 18.24 -16.78
CA SER A 362 -30.95 17.26 -17.82
C SER A 362 -31.08 17.90 -19.21
N ASP A 363 -31.52 19.17 -19.26
CA ASP A 363 -31.65 19.95 -20.49
C ASP A 363 -30.35 20.70 -20.90
N LEU A 364 -29.29 20.66 -20.09
CA LEU A 364 -28.07 21.48 -20.25
C LEU A 364 -26.92 20.83 -21.01
N ASN A 365 -27.19 19.69 -21.66
CA ASN A 365 -26.21 18.80 -22.29
C ASN A 365 -25.22 18.18 -21.28
N THR A 366 -24.53 17.14 -21.74
CA THR A 366 -23.52 16.41 -20.96
C THR A 366 -22.23 17.22 -20.82
N GLY A 367 -21.55 17.10 -19.69
CA GLY A 367 -20.31 17.81 -19.38
C GLY A 367 -20.11 17.98 -17.88
N THR A 368 -19.00 18.60 -17.48
CA THR A 368 -18.75 18.94 -16.07
C THR A 368 -19.33 20.31 -15.77
N PHE A 369 -20.13 20.39 -14.70
CA PHE A 369 -20.72 21.62 -14.19
C PHE A 369 -20.01 21.99 -12.89
N THR A 370 -19.65 23.26 -12.72
CA THR A 370 -19.07 23.80 -11.49
C THR A 370 -20.16 24.55 -10.74
N ILE A 371 -20.44 24.12 -9.50
CA ILE A 371 -21.41 24.72 -8.60
C ILE A 371 -20.64 25.48 -7.53
N THR A 372 -20.91 26.78 -7.39
CA THR A 372 -20.24 27.66 -6.44
C THR A 372 -21.27 28.27 -5.49
N LEU A 373 -20.98 28.25 -4.20
CA LEU A 373 -21.70 29.02 -3.17
C LEU A 373 -20.81 30.16 -2.69
N ALA A 374 -21.32 31.38 -2.72
CA ALA A 374 -20.62 32.59 -2.29
C ALA A 374 -21.59 33.66 -1.78
N GLY A 375 -21.07 34.66 -1.05
CA GLY A 375 -21.85 35.86 -0.74
C GLY A 375 -22.29 36.60 -2.01
N THR A 376 -23.42 37.29 -1.93
CA THR A 376 -24.03 38.05 -3.02
C THR A 376 -23.29 39.34 -3.42
N ASP A 377 -22.37 39.84 -2.59
CA ASP A 377 -21.60 41.08 -2.80
C ASP A 377 -20.12 40.90 -2.45
N ASP A 378 -19.65 41.39 -1.28
CA ASP A 378 -18.22 41.45 -0.95
C ASP A 378 -17.68 40.19 -0.26
N LEU A 379 -18.55 39.31 0.26
CA LEU A 379 -18.15 38.09 0.98
C LEU A 379 -18.05 36.89 0.02
N ASP A 380 -17.40 37.08 -1.13
CA ASP A 380 -17.23 36.11 -2.21
C ASP A 380 -15.81 35.48 -2.27
N PHE A 381 -15.00 35.66 -1.23
CA PHE A 381 -13.57 35.32 -1.25
C PHE A 381 -13.15 34.30 -0.19
N GLY A 382 -12.04 33.61 -0.45
CA GLY A 382 -11.39 32.75 0.54
C GLY A 382 -12.30 31.60 0.97
N GLU A 383 -12.58 31.48 2.27
CA GLU A 383 -13.50 30.44 2.77
C GLU A 383 -14.98 30.82 2.58
N ALA A 384 -15.28 32.08 2.26
CA ALA A 384 -16.64 32.60 2.04
C ALA A 384 -17.21 32.23 0.67
N SER A 385 -16.36 31.69 -0.22
CA SER A 385 -16.76 31.05 -1.47
C SER A 385 -16.25 29.60 -1.48
N GLN A 386 -17.12 28.66 -1.83
CA GLN A 386 -16.78 27.26 -2.05
C GLN A 386 -17.35 26.79 -3.39
N SER A 387 -16.59 25.94 -4.09
CA SER A 387 -17.01 25.38 -5.37
C SER A 387 -16.81 23.88 -5.39
N THR A 388 -17.73 23.15 -6.01
CA THR A 388 -17.63 21.72 -6.33
C THR A 388 -18.05 21.46 -7.77
N THR A 389 -17.85 20.25 -8.27
CA THR A 389 -18.20 19.88 -9.64
C THR A 389 -19.12 18.68 -9.70
N VAL A 390 -20.01 18.62 -10.70
CA VAL A 390 -20.78 17.40 -11.02
C VAL A 390 -20.65 17.14 -12.52
N THR A 391 -20.34 15.90 -12.89
CA THR A 391 -20.22 15.51 -14.29
C THR A 391 -21.49 14.82 -14.78
N VAL A 392 -22.18 15.44 -15.73
CA VAL A 392 -23.35 14.85 -16.39
C VAL A 392 -22.88 14.02 -17.58
N THR A 393 -23.16 12.72 -17.55
CA THR A 393 -22.77 11.76 -18.60
C THR A 393 -23.92 11.48 -19.56
N GLY A 394 -23.61 11.26 -20.85
CA GLY A 394 -24.63 11.03 -21.90
C GLY A 394 -25.02 9.59 -22.11
N ASP A 395 -24.37 8.67 -21.40
CA ASP A 395 -24.65 7.24 -21.46
C ASP A 395 -25.62 6.91 -20.32
N ASP A 396 -26.92 6.89 -20.62
CA ASP A 396 -27.97 6.48 -19.67
C ASP A 396 -28.03 4.95 -19.48
N ASP A 397 -27.24 4.19 -20.26
CA ASP A 397 -27.15 2.74 -20.19
C ASP A 397 -25.96 2.33 -19.31
N VAL A 398 -26.24 1.62 -18.22
CA VAL A 398 -25.21 1.09 -17.32
C VAL A 398 -24.42 -0.02 -18.04
N SER A 399 -23.09 0.06 -18.09
CA SER A 399 -22.21 -0.93 -18.73
C SER A 399 -21.25 -1.61 -17.76
N LEU A 400 -20.85 -2.84 -18.07
CA LEU A 400 -19.81 -3.60 -17.37
C LEU A 400 -18.60 -3.83 -18.30
N ASP A 401 -17.46 -3.26 -17.95
CA ASP A 401 -16.23 -3.38 -18.72
C ASP A 401 -15.21 -4.27 -18.02
N LEU A 402 -14.67 -5.25 -18.74
CA LEU A 402 -13.58 -6.11 -18.26
C LEU A 402 -12.24 -5.58 -18.77
N ASP A 403 -11.22 -5.53 -17.91
CA ASP A 403 -9.86 -5.12 -18.29
C ASP A 403 -9.21 -6.07 -19.30
N SER A 404 -9.64 -7.33 -19.31
CA SER A 404 -9.33 -8.29 -20.36
C SER A 404 -10.56 -9.14 -20.67
N SER A 405 -10.78 -9.43 -21.96
CA SER A 405 -11.79 -10.38 -22.42
C SER A 405 -11.26 -11.82 -22.51
N ARG A 406 -9.97 -12.03 -22.24
CA ARG A 406 -9.32 -13.35 -22.30
C ARG A 406 -8.17 -13.43 -21.30
N VAL A 407 -8.19 -14.46 -20.47
CA VAL A 407 -7.18 -14.70 -19.43
C VAL A 407 -6.89 -16.17 -19.27
N THR A 408 -5.75 -16.50 -18.69
CA THR A 408 -5.46 -17.85 -18.24
C THR A 408 -6.14 -18.10 -16.91
N ARG A 409 -6.65 -19.31 -16.69
CA ARG A 409 -7.25 -19.70 -15.41
C ARG A 409 -6.26 -19.49 -14.26
N GLY A 410 -6.71 -18.77 -13.24
CA GLY A 410 -5.92 -18.37 -12.08
C GLY A 410 -5.54 -16.89 -12.09
N GLU A 411 -5.55 -16.24 -13.26
CA GLU A 411 -5.36 -14.80 -13.36
C GLU A 411 -6.57 -14.05 -12.79
N ASP A 412 -6.32 -12.86 -12.24
CA ASP A 412 -7.38 -11.97 -11.79
C ASP A 412 -7.82 -11.01 -12.90
N VAL A 413 -9.12 -10.78 -13.06
CA VAL A 413 -9.69 -9.82 -14.00
C VAL A 413 -10.40 -8.70 -13.27
N THR A 414 -9.92 -7.47 -13.44
CA THR A 414 -10.63 -6.27 -12.95
C THR A 414 -11.80 -5.94 -13.87
N PHE A 415 -12.93 -5.58 -13.27
CA PHE A 415 -14.11 -5.07 -13.98
C PHE A 415 -14.51 -3.68 -13.47
N ARG A 416 -15.16 -2.88 -14.32
CA ARG A 416 -15.65 -1.54 -14.00
C ARG A 416 -17.09 -1.36 -14.44
N ILE A 417 -17.91 -0.77 -13.58
CA ILE A 417 -19.30 -0.41 -13.84
C ILE A 417 -19.37 1.08 -14.11
N ARG A 418 -19.99 1.48 -15.21
CA ARG A 418 -20.10 2.88 -15.65
C ARG A 418 -21.55 3.20 -16.05
N GLY A 419 -21.90 4.49 -16.11
CA GLY A 419 -23.23 4.95 -16.55
C GLY A 419 -24.33 4.80 -15.49
N SER A 420 -23.96 4.75 -14.21
CA SER A 420 -24.90 4.70 -13.07
C SER A 420 -24.68 5.88 -12.13
N ASN A 421 -25.62 6.14 -11.22
CA ASN A 421 -25.49 7.24 -10.26
C ASN A 421 -24.43 6.90 -9.20
N ALA A 422 -23.62 7.89 -8.81
CA ALA A 422 -22.81 7.81 -7.60
C ALA A 422 -23.66 7.40 -6.38
N GLY A 423 -23.10 6.52 -5.54
CA GLY A 423 -23.75 5.95 -4.35
C GLY A 423 -24.74 4.80 -4.62
N ASP A 424 -25.05 4.48 -5.88
CA ASP A 424 -25.90 3.33 -6.21
C ASP A 424 -25.16 1.99 -6.06
N PHE A 425 -25.91 0.93 -5.78
CA PHE A 425 -25.37 -0.42 -5.66
C PHE A 425 -25.80 -1.32 -6.82
N HIS A 426 -24.82 -1.93 -7.48
CA HIS A 426 -25.04 -2.93 -8.50
C HIS A 426 -24.67 -4.33 -8.03
N VAL A 427 -25.35 -5.33 -8.58
CA VAL A 427 -25.00 -6.74 -8.37
C VAL A 427 -24.39 -7.29 -9.65
N VAL A 428 -23.18 -7.84 -9.53
CA VAL A 428 -22.49 -8.57 -10.60
C VAL A 428 -22.52 -10.05 -10.24
N THR A 429 -22.84 -10.92 -11.20
CA THR A 429 -22.89 -12.37 -10.95
C THR A 429 -22.26 -13.21 -12.05
N ILE A 430 -21.76 -14.38 -11.68
CA ILE A 430 -21.34 -15.45 -12.58
C ILE A 430 -22.14 -16.71 -12.22
N GLU A 431 -22.79 -17.33 -13.21
CA GLU A 431 -23.61 -18.52 -12.97
C GLU A 431 -22.76 -19.74 -12.57
N SER A 432 -23.33 -20.63 -11.76
CA SER A 432 -22.61 -21.81 -11.24
C SER A 432 -22.31 -22.86 -12.31
N ASP A 433 -22.95 -22.77 -13.48
CA ASP A 433 -22.62 -23.61 -14.63
C ASP A 433 -21.24 -23.24 -15.22
N GLU A 434 -20.76 -22.02 -14.98
CA GLU A 434 -19.42 -21.55 -15.35
C GLU A 434 -18.35 -21.87 -14.29
N PHE A 435 -18.71 -22.57 -13.21
CA PHE A 435 -17.76 -22.95 -12.19
C PHE A 435 -16.99 -24.19 -12.61
N ARG A 436 -15.70 -24.21 -12.29
CA ARG A 436 -14.79 -25.32 -12.56
C ARG A 436 -15.33 -26.69 -12.14
N SER A 437 -16.08 -26.75 -11.04
CA SER A 437 -16.85 -27.93 -10.65
C SER A 437 -18.11 -27.57 -9.86
N GLN A 438 -19.22 -28.26 -10.17
CA GLN A 438 -20.50 -28.08 -9.47
C GLN A 438 -20.49 -28.63 -8.03
N THR A 439 -19.40 -29.28 -7.59
CA THR A 439 -19.22 -29.81 -6.23
C THR A 439 -18.19 -29.05 -5.40
N GLN A 440 -17.76 -27.85 -5.85
CA GLN A 440 -16.81 -27.02 -5.12
C GLN A 440 -17.33 -26.60 -3.73
N SER A 441 -16.38 -26.39 -2.80
CA SER A 441 -16.71 -25.92 -1.46
C SER A 441 -17.29 -24.49 -1.50
N SER A 442 -18.09 -24.12 -0.50
CA SER A 442 -18.59 -22.74 -0.39
C SER A 442 -17.48 -21.70 -0.29
N THR A 443 -16.31 -22.08 0.23
CA THR A 443 -15.15 -21.18 0.32
C THR A 443 -14.58 -20.88 -1.07
N ALA A 444 -14.40 -21.92 -1.91
CA ALA A 444 -13.91 -21.79 -3.28
C ALA A 444 -14.87 -20.99 -4.19
N ASN A 445 -16.18 -21.17 -4.02
CA ASN A 445 -17.14 -20.39 -4.78
C ASN A 445 -17.21 -18.92 -4.33
N ASN A 446 -16.92 -18.64 -3.06
CA ASN A 446 -16.87 -17.27 -2.51
C ASN A 446 -15.58 -16.53 -2.87
N SER A 447 -14.55 -17.20 -3.39
CA SER A 447 -13.32 -16.55 -3.86
C SER A 447 -13.43 -16.01 -5.29
N ILE A 448 -14.38 -16.50 -6.11
CA ILE A 448 -14.58 -16.06 -7.51
C ILE A 448 -14.64 -14.54 -7.66
N PHE A 449 -15.32 -13.83 -6.75
CA PHE A 449 -15.19 -12.39 -6.66
C PHE A 449 -14.25 -12.03 -5.51
N ARG A 450 -13.43 -10.99 -5.67
CA ARG A 450 -12.52 -10.51 -4.63
C ARG A 450 -13.13 -9.31 -3.90
N ASN A 451 -12.80 -9.17 -2.61
CA ASN A 451 -13.28 -8.06 -1.79
C ASN A 451 -12.28 -6.89 -1.86
N VAL A 452 -12.15 -6.33 -3.06
CA VAL A 452 -11.21 -5.26 -3.43
C VAL A 452 -11.94 -4.23 -4.30
N GLY A 453 -11.44 -3.00 -4.36
CA GLY A 453 -12.17 -1.90 -4.99
C GLY A 453 -13.42 -1.54 -4.19
N ASP A 454 -14.52 -1.32 -4.91
CA ASP A 454 -15.79 -0.82 -4.39
C ASP A 454 -16.78 -1.95 -4.07
N VAL A 455 -16.26 -3.18 -3.95
CA VAL A 455 -17.03 -4.36 -3.56
C VAL A 455 -17.35 -4.30 -2.07
N VAL A 456 -18.62 -4.04 -1.75
CA VAL A 456 -19.14 -3.97 -0.37
C VAL A 456 -19.58 -5.33 0.18
N SER A 457 -19.93 -6.26 -0.70
CA SER A 457 -20.31 -7.62 -0.30
C SER A 457 -20.03 -8.63 -1.41
N LYS A 458 -19.65 -9.85 -1.03
CA LYS A 458 -19.47 -10.95 -1.98
C LYS A 458 -19.89 -12.28 -1.40
N GLY A 459 -20.17 -13.24 -2.27
CA GLY A 459 -20.42 -14.61 -1.87
C GLY A 459 -20.90 -15.48 -3.02
N SER A 460 -21.40 -16.66 -2.68
CA SER A 460 -21.98 -17.59 -3.63
C SER A 460 -23.24 -18.22 -3.06
N ARG A 461 -24.14 -18.62 -3.96
CA ARG A 461 -25.38 -19.29 -3.61
C ARG A 461 -25.66 -20.38 -4.62
N LEU A 462 -25.70 -21.63 -4.15
CA LEU A 462 -25.86 -22.82 -5.01
C LEU A 462 -27.30 -23.36 -5.06
N THR A 463 -28.29 -22.56 -4.64
CA THR A 463 -29.71 -22.96 -4.62
C THR A 463 -30.49 -22.20 -5.68
N ASN A 464 -31.37 -22.87 -6.45
CA ASN A 464 -32.24 -22.28 -7.49
C ASN A 464 -31.51 -21.65 -8.70
N GLY A 465 -30.60 -22.38 -9.35
CA GLY A 465 -29.79 -21.85 -10.48
C GLY A 465 -28.63 -21.02 -9.93
N GLY A 466 -27.62 -21.72 -9.38
CA GLY A 466 -26.63 -21.09 -8.50
C GLY A 466 -25.76 -20.06 -9.21
N TYR A 467 -25.12 -19.20 -8.42
CA TYR A 467 -24.21 -18.15 -8.90
C TYR A 467 -23.25 -17.69 -7.80
N ALA A 468 -22.16 -17.06 -8.21
CA ALA A 468 -21.32 -16.20 -7.37
C ALA A 468 -21.74 -14.75 -7.61
N TYR A 469 -21.62 -13.90 -6.59
CA TYR A 469 -22.00 -12.50 -6.70
C TYR A 469 -20.99 -11.57 -6.03
N ALA A 470 -20.93 -10.35 -6.55
CA ALA A 470 -20.37 -9.17 -5.91
C ALA A 470 -21.43 -8.06 -5.90
N VAL A 471 -21.56 -7.37 -4.77
CA VAL A 471 -22.31 -6.13 -4.63
C VAL A 471 -21.29 -5.00 -4.67
N VAL A 472 -21.43 -4.10 -5.63
CA VAL A 472 -20.47 -3.03 -5.91
C VAL A 472 -21.19 -1.69 -5.77
N GLU A 473 -20.61 -0.81 -4.97
CA GLU A 473 -21.04 0.58 -4.84
C GLU A 473 -20.39 1.40 -5.95
N ILE A 474 -21.14 2.31 -6.56
CA ILE A 474 -20.57 3.28 -7.48
C ILE A 474 -19.90 4.37 -6.66
N ASP A 475 -18.59 4.51 -6.81
CA ASP A 475 -17.79 5.46 -6.06
C ASP A 475 -18.28 6.91 -6.25
N ASP A 476 -18.47 7.61 -5.14
CA ASP A 476 -19.06 8.94 -5.12
C ASP A 476 -18.19 9.99 -5.83
N ASP A 477 -16.86 9.82 -5.80
CA ASP A 477 -15.90 10.74 -6.41
C ASP A 477 -15.76 10.52 -7.94
N THR A 478 -15.81 9.28 -8.40
CA THR A 478 -15.47 8.92 -9.78
C THR A 478 -16.66 8.47 -10.62
N GLY A 479 -17.78 8.10 -10.00
CA GLY A 479 -18.94 7.55 -10.69
C GLY A 479 -18.70 6.18 -11.32
N VAL A 480 -17.68 5.45 -10.86
CA VAL A 480 -17.29 4.13 -11.38
C VAL A 480 -17.25 3.13 -10.24
N GLY A 481 -17.91 1.98 -10.41
CA GLY A 481 -17.79 0.86 -9.48
C GLY A 481 -16.72 -0.14 -9.95
N ILE A 482 -15.67 -0.36 -9.17
CA ILE A 482 -14.56 -1.25 -9.51
C ILE A 482 -14.63 -2.54 -8.69
N GLY A 483 -14.46 -3.69 -9.35
CA GLY A 483 -14.28 -4.97 -8.68
C GLY A 483 -13.30 -5.89 -9.40
N GLN A 484 -13.10 -7.09 -8.87
CA GLN A 484 -12.17 -8.07 -9.43
C GLN A 484 -12.71 -9.49 -9.34
N ILE A 485 -12.48 -10.27 -10.39
CA ILE A 485 -12.83 -11.69 -10.55
C ILE A 485 -11.54 -12.50 -10.43
N ASP A 486 -11.54 -13.52 -9.57
CA ASP A 486 -10.52 -14.57 -9.47
C ASP A 486 -10.97 -15.76 -10.32
N THR A 487 -10.23 -16.05 -11.39
CA THR A 487 -10.62 -17.09 -12.35
C THR A 487 -10.22 -18.50 -11.94
N THR A 488 -9.51 -18.70 -10.82
CA THR A 488 -9.03 -20.01 -10.34
C THR A 488 -10.14 -21.06 -10.27
N ASN A 489 -11.33 -20.63 -9.86
CA ASN A 489 -12.49 -21.49 -9.60
C ASN A 489 -13.52 -21.50 -10.76
N LEU A 490 -13.17 -20.91 -11.91
CA LEU A 490 -14.00 -20.87 -13.13
C LEU A 490 -13.60 -21.96 -14.14
N ASP A 491 -14.56 -22.37 -14.97
CA ASP A 491 -14.32 -23.32 -16.05
C ASP A 491 -13.51 -22.70 -17.20
N ASP A 492 -12.87 -23.50 -18.05
CA ASP A 492 -11.94 -23.06 -19.12
C ASP A 492 -12.70 -22.79 -20.42
N SER A 493 -13.73 -21.97 -20.25
CA SER A 493 -14.76 -21.73 -21.23
C SER A 493 -15.04 -20.22 -21.37
N SER A 494 -16.03 -19.86 -22.17
CA SER A 494 -16.53 -18.49 -22.25
C SER A 494 -17.50 -18.28 -21.09
N VAL A 495 -17.09 -17.55 -20.07
CA VAL A 495 -17.85 -17.24 -18.86
C VAL A 495 -18.61 -15.93 -19.05
N ASP A 496 -19.93 -15.95 -18.88
CA ASP A 496 -20.75 -14.74 -18.94
C ASP A 496 -20.78 -14.04 -17.57
N VAL A 497 -20.43 -12.75 -17.54
CA VAL A 497 -20.43 -11.92 -16.33
C VAL A 497 -21.63 -10.98 -16.38
N ASN A 498 -22.64 -11.23 -15.56
CA ASN A 498 -23.93 -10.52 -15.62
C ASN A 498 -23.97 -9.33 -14.66
N LEU A 499 -24.30 -8.13 -15.17
CA LEU A 499 -24.58 -6.92 -14.40
C LEU A 499 -26.08 -6.66 -14.32
N TYR A 500 -26.59 -6.47 -13.11
CA TYR A 500 -28.01 -6.21 -12.86
C TYR A 500 -28.28 -4.75 -12.49
N ALA A 501 -29.55 -4.35 -12.62
CA ALA A 501 -30.02 -2.99 -12.35
C ALA A 501 -29.67 -2.49 -10.94
N GLN A 502 -29.59 -1.17 -10.82
CA GLN A 502 -29.19 -0.47 -9.61
C GLN A 502 -30.14 -0.73 -8.42
N ASN A 503 -29.58 -0.63 -7.21
CA ASN A 503 -30.31 -0.68 -5.95
C ASN A 503 -29.89 0.52 -5.11
N SER A 504 -30.86 1.29 -4.62
CA SER A 504 -30.63 2.45 -3.76
C SER A 504 -30.11 2.11 -2.35
N THR A 505 -29.86 0.84 -2.07
CA THR A 505 -29.30 0.37 -0.79
C THR A 505 -28.60 -0.95 -1.03
N ALA A 506 -27.41 -1.13 -0.44
CA ALA A 506 -26.64 -2.37 -0.54
C ALA A 506 -27.49 -3.62 -0.27
N PRO A 507 -27.77 -4.46 -1.28
CA PRO A 507 -28.56 -5.67 -1.10
C PRO A 507 -27.80 -6.70 -0.24
N THR A 508 -28.50 -7.34 0.70
CA THR A 508 -27.92 -8.38 1.57
C THR A 508 -28.77 -9.65 1.62
N GLY A 509 -28.10 -10.80 1.69
CA GLY A 509 -28.73 -12.11 1.92
C GLY A 509 -29.86 -12.42 0.93
N SER A 510 -31.08 -12.64 1.43
CA SER A 510 -32.24 -12.99 0.59
C SER A 510 -32.68 -11.89 -0.38
N ALA A 511 -32.24 -10.64 -0.20
CA ALA A 511 -32.54 -9.55 -1.13
C ALA A 511 -31.79 -9.69 -2.47
N ILE A 512 -30.63 -10.37 -2.45
CA ILE A 512 -29.79 -10.64 -3.62
C ILE A 512 -30.55 -11.54 -4.61
N ASP A 513 -31.10 -12.68 -4.16
CA ASP A 513 -32.01 -13.54 -4.95
C ASP A 513 -33.37 -12.92 -5.29
N GLY A 514 -33.69 -11.80 -4.64
CA GLY A 514 -34.97 -11.13 -4.74
C GLY A 514 -34.97 -10.10 -5.87
N ALA A 515 -35.43 -8.89 -5.58
CA ALA A 515 -35.55 -7.81 -6.54
C ALA A 515 -34.22 -7.44 -7.24
N ALA A 516 -33.06 -7.70 -6.62
CA ALA A 516 -31.75 -7.31 -7.16
C ALA A 516 -31.34 -8.14 -8.39
N ILE A 517 -31.41 -9.48 -8.35
CA ILE A 517 -31.06 -10.36 -9.49
C ILE A 517 -32.29 -10.69 -10.37
N SER A 518 -33.51 -10.57 -9.83
CA SER A 518 -34.73 -10.65 -10.67
C SER A 518 -35.09 -9.34 -11.38
N SER A 519 -34.24 -8.32 -11.23
CA SER A 519 -34.31 -7.07 -11.97
C SER A 519 -33.94 -7.29 -13.45
N ARG A 520 -33.95 -6.19 -14.21
CA ARG A 520 -33.47 -6.18 -15.60
C ARG A 520 -31.94 -6.39 -15.59
N LEU A 521 -31.47 -7.28 -16.46
CA LEU A 521 -30.05 -7.39 -16.83
C LEU A 521 -29.66 -6.13 -17.59
N GLU A 522 -28.64 -5.41 -17.12
CA GLU A 522 -28.16 -4.18 -17.75
C GLU A 522 -27.06 -4.50 -18.78
N ASP A 523 -26.11 -5.37 -18.44
CA ASP A 523 -25.02 -5.77 -19.33
C ASP A 523 -24.51 -7.20 -19.02
N ASP A 524 -23.91 -7.88 -20.00
CA ASP A 524 -23.43 -9.27 -19.90
C ASP A 524 -22.16 -9.57 -20.73
N PRO A 525 -21.02 -8.89 -20.50
CA PRO A 525 -19.78 -9.19 -21.19
C PRO A 525 -19.30 -10.64 -20.94
N SER A 526 -18.75 -11.26 -21.99
CA SER A 526 -18.15 -12.59 -21.93
C SER A 526 -16.64 -12.53 -21.65
N LEU A 527 -16.16 -13.32 -20.68
CA LEU A 527 -14.76 -13.55 -20.36
C LEU A 527 -14.32 -14.94 -20.86
N THR A 528 -13.34 -15.01 -21.76
CA THR A 528 -12.75 -16.30 -22.16
C THR A 528 -11.67 -16.72 -21.17
N VAL A 529 -11.87 -17.80 -20.44
CA VAL A 529 -10.85 -18.39 -19.56
C VAL A 529 -10.16 -19.54 -20.30
N GLU A 530 -8.87 -19.44 -20.52
CA GLU A 530 -8.06 -20.49 -21.14
C GLU A 530 -7.42 -21.36 -20.05
N GLN A 531 -7.27 -22.66 -20.32
CA GLN A 531 -6.52 -23.55 -19.43
C GLN A 531 -5.05 -23.13 -19.40
N GLY A 532 -4.48 -23.04 -18.19
CA GLY A 532 -3.05 -22.80 -18.02
C GLY A 532 -2.21 -24.01 -18.42
N ASP A 533 -0.93 -23.76 -18.67
CA ASP A 533 0.09 -24.76 -18.94
C ASP A 533 1.08 -24.85 -17.76
N VAL A 534 1.58 -26.06 -17.47
CA VAL A 534 2.68 -26.32 -16.54
C VAL A 534 3.72 -27.19 -17.24
N GLU A 535 5.00 -26.97 -16.98
CA GLU A 535 6.10 -27.74 -17.58
C GLU A 535 7.10 -28.19 -16.52
N ILE A 536 7.71 -29.37 -16.74
CA ILE A 536 8.80 -29.91 -15.92
C ILE A 536 10.11 -29.81 -16.70
N ASN A 537 11.03 -28.98 -16.24
CA ASN A 537 12.35 -28.82 -16.83
C ASN A 537 13.32 -29.87 -16.27
N GLN A 538 13.48 -29.92 -14.95
CA GLN A 538 14.27 -30.93 -14.23
C GLN A 538 13.38 -31.76 -13.29
N PRO A 539 13.72 -33.02 -12.97
CA PRO A 539 14.94 -33.76 -13.34
C PRO A 539 14.97 -34.10 -14.83
N GLY A 540 16.07 -34.69 -15.34
CA GLY A 540 16.15 -35.19 -16.72
C GLY A 540 15.19 -36.35 -17.02
N ASN A 541 15.47 -37.10 -18.09
CA ASN A 541 14.69 -38.31 -18.43
C ASN A 541 15.20 -39.58 -17.72
N THR A 542 16.25 -39.47 -16.93
CA THR A 542 16.85 -40.57 -16.16
C THR A 542 17.07 -40.11 -14.73
N TYR A 543 16.82 -41.02 -13.79
CA TYR A 543 17.01 -40.83 -12.36
C TYR A 543 17.69 -42.08 -11.80
N VAL A 544 18.72 -41.93 -10.97
CA VAL A 544 19.32 -43.05 -10.26
C VAL A 544 18.69 -43.10 -8.87
N VAL A 545 18.28 -44.29 -8.43
CA VAL A 545 17.70 -44.42 -7.08
C VAL A 545 18.70 -43.93 -6.03
N GLY A 546 18.25 -43.08 -5.11
CA GLY A 546 19.07 -42.50 -4.05
C GLY A 546 19.87 -41.26 -4.45
N SER A 547 19.93 -40.88 -5.74
CA SER A 547 20.61 -39.65 -6.13
C SER A 547 19.78 -38.42 -5.79
N GLU A 548 20.44 -37.33 -5.43
CA GLU A 548 19.83 -36.00 -5.39
C GLU A 548 19.60 -35.49 -6.81
N VAL A 549 18.49 -34.78 -7.01
CA VAL A 549 18.16 -34.09 -8.24
C VAL A 549 17.46 -32.78 -7.93
N ASP A 550 17.66 -31.81 -8.82
CA ASP A 550 16.83 -30.61 -8.84
C ASP A 550 15.50 -30.91 -9.51
N LEU A 551 14.44 -30.39 -8.92
CA LEU A 551 13.09 -30.41 -9.45
C LEU A 551 12.67 -28.98 -9.74
N ASN A 552 12.55 -28.61 -11.02
CA ASN A 552 12.10 -27.29 -11.41
C ASN A 552 11.28 -27.30 -12.69
N GLY A 553 10.59 -26.18 -12.92
CA GLY A 553 9.69 -26.03 -14.04
C GLY A 553 9.10 -24.64 -14.12
N THR A 554 8.12 -24.50 -15.01
CA THR A 554 7.38 -23.25 -15.22
C THR A 554 5.90 -23.53 -15.16
N ALA A 555 5.14 -22.57 -14.68
CA ALA A 555 3.68 -22.59 -14.72
C ALA A 555 3.17 -21.36 -15.48
N SER A 556 1.90 -21.35 -15.86
CA SER A 556 1.27 -20.14 -16.38
C SER A 556 0.94 -19.19 -15.23
N GLU A 557 0.78 -17.90 -15.55
CA GLU A 557 0.34 -16.90 -14.58
C GLU A 557 -1.00 -17.31 -13.97
N GLY A 558 -1.14 -17.15 -12.65
CA GLY A 558 -2.34 -17.54 -11.90
C GLY A 558 -2.32 -18.93 -11.27
N ILE A 559 -1.30 -19.77 -11.54
CA ILE A 559 -1.12 -21.04 -10.84
C ILE A 559 -0.27 -20.80 -9.59
N ASP A 560 -0.85 -20.97 -8.40
CA ASP A 560 -0.16 -20.70 -7.13
C ASP A 560 0.72 -21.86 -6.67
N ASP A 561 0.26 -23.11 -6.84
CA ASP A 561 0.94 -24.29 -6.33
C ASP A 561 0.79 -25.47 -7.28
N VAL A 562 1.85 -26.27 -7.41
CA VAL A 562 1.88 -27.48 -8.24
C VAL A 562 2.20 -28.73 -7.42
N ALA A 563 1.57 -29.86 -7.76
CA ALA A 563 1.81 -31.17 -7.17
C ALA A 563 2.44 -32.13 -8.18
N PHE A 564 3.24 -33.08 -7.67
CA PHE A 564 3.98 -34.03 -8.50
C PHE A 564 3.50 -35.45 -8.27
N TYR A 565 3.36 -36.20 -9.35
CA TYR A 565 2.89 -37.57 -9.31
C TYR A 565 3.72 -38.49 -10.19
N VAL A 566 3.79 -39.75 -9.79
CA VAL A 566 4.44 -40.81 -10.55
C VAL A 566 3.43 -41.89 -10.89
N ARG A 567 3.55 -42.42 -12.11
CA ARG A 567 2.72 -43.54 -12.56
C ARG A 567 3.54 -44.58 -13.29
N ARG A 568 3.41 -45.83 -12.85
CA ARG A 568 3.88 -47.01 -13.62
C ARG A 568 2.77 -47.60 -14.48
N GLN A 569 1.66 -47.97 -13.85
CA GLN A 569 0.43 -48.52 -14.43
C GLN A 569 -0.73 -48.15 -13.49
N GLY A 570 -1.95 -48.03 -13.99
CA GLY A 570 -3.10 -47.62 -13.15
C GLY A 570 -3.18 -46.10 -12.99
N ASP A 571 -3.29 -45.63 -11.77
CA ASP A 571 -3.46 -44.22 -11.38
C ASP A 571 -2.10 -43.54 -11.12
N TYR A 572 -2.09 -42.21 -11.06
CA TYR A 572 -0.96 -41.38 -10.66
C TYR A 572 -0.89 -41.32 -9.14
N GLN A 573 0.30 -41.55 -8.57
CA GLN A 573 0.54 -41.61 -7.13
C GLN A 573 1.41 -40.44 -6.70
N LEU A 574 1.01 -39.77 -5.62
CA LEU A 574 1.64 -38.53 -5.14
C LEU A 574 3.09 -38.77 -4.75
N VAL A 575 3.96 -37.83 -5.15
CA VAL A 575 5.35 -37.77 -4.72
C VAL A 575 5.45 -36.76 -3.59
N ASP A 576 5.96 -37.22 -2.46
CA ASP A 576 6.35 -36.38 -1.33
C ASP A 576 7.70 -35.71 -1.61
N LEU A 577 7.77 -34.41 -1.37
CA LEU A 577 8.88 -33.54 -1.80
C LEU A 577 9.77 -33.09 -0.64
N ASP A 578 9.54 -33.61 0.57
CA ASP A 578 10.36 -33.29 1.73
C ASP A 578 11.70 -34.06 1.75
N GLY A 579 11.83 -35.08 0.90
CA GLY A 579 13.01 -35.93 0.76
C GLY A 579 13.31 -36.80 1.98
N ARG A 580 12.33 -37.06 2.86
CA ARG A 580 12.53 -37.77 4.12
C ARG A 580 11.53 -38.91 4.28
N SER A 581 12.03 -40.09 4.67
CA SER A 581 11.17 -41.21 5.07
C SER A 581 10.99 -41.23 6.58
N ASP A 582 10.15 -40.34 7.12
CA ASP A 582 9.90 -40.17 8.56
C ASP A 582 8.49 -40.61 9.03
N ASN A 583 7.76 -41.29 8.14
CA ASN A 583 6.35 -41.66 8.23
C ASN A 583 5.37 -40.47 8.23
N GLY A 584 5.71 -39.39 7.55
CA GLY A 584 4.88 -38.21 7.40
C GLY A 584 4.97 -37.65 5.98
N ILE A 585 3.82 -37.51 5.30
CA ILE A 585 3.77 -36.76 4.04
C ILE A 585 3.69 -35.27 4.40
N THR A 586 4.82 -34.56 4.36
CA THR A 586 4.89 -33.19 4.88
C THR A 586 5.01 -32.12 3.81
N GLN A 587 5.44 -32.46 2.58
CA GLN A 587 5.52 -31.51 1.47
C GLN A 587 4.92 -32.10 0.19
N THR A 588 3.64 -31.81 -0.04
CA THR A 588 2.85 -32.35 -1.16
C THR A 588 2.82 -31.48 -2.42
N SER A 589 3.32 -30.24 -2.33
CA SER A 589 3.31 -29.28 -3.43
C SER A 589 4.49 -28.30 -3.35
N LEU A 590 4.79 -27.65 -4.47
CA LEU A 590 5.69 -26.51 -4.57
C LEU A 590 4.89 -25.26 -4.91
N ASN A 591 5.25 -24.15 -4.29
CA ASN A 591 4.69 -22.85 -4.63
C ASN A 591 5.34 -22.34 -5.93
N VAL A 592 4.56 -21.66 -6.75
CA VAL A 592 5.03 -20.99 -7.95
C VAL A 592 5.39 -19.57 -7.58
N ASP A 593 6.63 -19.19 -7.89
CA ASP A 593 7.15 -17.86 -7.66
C ASP A 593 6.52 -16.83 -8.61
N ALA A 594 6.67 -15.54 -8.27
CA ALA A 594 6.10 -14.44 -9.04
C ALA A 594 6.65 -14.30 -10.48
N ASP A 595 7.73 -15.01 -10.82
CA ASP A 595 8.25 -15.11 -12.19
C ASP A 595 7.73 -16.35 -12.96
N ASN A 596 6.71 -17.00 -12.40
CA ASN A 596 6.03 -18.19 -12.92
C ASN A 596 6.94 -19.44 -12.99
N THR A 597 7.94 -19.51 -12.11
CA THR A 597 8.80 -20.69 -11.94
C THR A 597 8.56 -21.38 -10.61
N PHE A 598 8.96 -22.64 -10.50
CA PHE A 598 9.00 -23.34 -9.22
C PHE A 598 10.28 -24.18 -9.18
N GLU A 599 10.89 -24.29 -7.99
CA GLU A 599 12.11 -25.07 -7.81
C GLU A 599 12.23 -25.73 -6.44
N LYS A 600 12.96 -26.85 -6.42
CA LYS A 600 13.39 -27.57 -5.23
C LYS A 600 14.71 -28.27 -5.55
N GLU A 601 15.77 -27.83 -4.87
CA GLU A 601 17.12 -28.40 -4.97
C GLU A 601 17.29 -29.59 -4.01
N ASP A 602 18.31 -30.41 -4.28
CA ASP A 602 18.77 -31.51 -3.43
C ASP A 602 17.67 -32.52 -3.05
N LEU A 603 16.76 -32.82 -3.99
CA LEU A 603 15.65 -33.72 -3.75
C LEU A 603 16.00 -35.15 -4.15
N VAL A 604 15.95 -36.07 -3.19
CA VAL A 604 15.99 -37.51 -3.48
C VAL A 604 14.57 -38.01 -3.75
N LEU A 605 14.18 -38.13 -5.02
CA LEU A 605 12.81 -38.53 -5.40
C LEU A 605 12.40 -39.93 -4.93
N SER A 606 13.36 -40.83 -4.69
CA SER A 606 13.09 -42.14 -4.08
C SER A 606 12.98 -42.11 -2.56
N ALA A 607 13.31 -40.99 -1.92
CA ALA A 607 13.14 -40.76 -0.49
C ALA A 607 11.86 -39.95 -0.26
N GLY A 608 11.07 -40.32 0.74
CA GLY A 608 9.74 -39.77 0.99
C GLY A 608 8.75 -40.86 1.39
N ASP A 609 7.61 -40.45 1.95
CA ASP A 609 6.59 -41.38 2.45
C ASP A 609 5.36 -41.49 1.53
N GLY A 610 5.39 -40.83 0.37
CA GLY A 610 4.36 -40.94 -0.66
C GLY A 610 4.47 -42.23 -1.47
N ASP A 611 3.32 -42.77 -1.88
CA ASP A 611 3.25 -43.95 -2.76
C ASP A 611 4.03 -43.76 -4.08
N GLY A 612 4.16 -42.52 -4.56
CA GLY A 612 4.98 -42.16 -5.72
C GLY A 612 6.49 -42.34 -5.47
N ASN A 613 6.98 -42.01 -4.28
CA ASN A 613 8.39 -42.21 -3.88
C ASN A 613 8.72 -43.71 -3.83
N ASP A 614 7.80 -44.52 -3.30
CA ASP A 614 7.89 -45.99 -3.28
C ASP A 614 8.02 -46.60 -4.69
N LEU A 615 7.34 -46.02 -5.69
CA LEU A 615 7.53 -46.41 -7.09
C LEU A 615 8.93 -46.05 -7.60
N LEU A 616 9.42 -44.85 -7.26
CA LEU A 616 10.71 -44.35 -7.71
C LEU A 616 11.91 -45.01 -7.01
N SER A 617 11.71 -45.70 -5.88
CA SER A 617 12.74 -46.53 -5.24
C SER A 617 13.08 -47.83 -6.00
N GLN A 618 12.34 -48.12 -7.09
CA GLN A 618 12.52 -49.33 -7.89
C GLN A 618 12.90 -49.00 -9.34
N PRO A 619 13.95 -49.66 -9.90
CA PRO A 619 14.32 -49.50 -11.29
C PRO A 619 13.18 -49.80 -12.26
N GLY A 620 12.98 -48.93 -13.26
CA GLY A 620 11.84 -49.03 -14.15
C GLY A 620 11.69 -47.85 -15.10
N THR A 621 10.55 -47.80 -15.78
CA THR A 621 10.16 -46.64 -16.59
C THR A 621 8.78 -46.20 -16.13
N TYR A 622 8.70 -44.93 -15.76
CA TYR A 622 7.53 -44.31 -15.16
C TYR A 622 7.12 -43.08 -15.97
N ARG A 623 5.90 -42.60 -15.72
CA ARG A 623 5.43 -41.28 -16.11
C ARG A 623 5.55 -40.39 -14.88
N PHE A 624 6.40 -39.37 -14.97
CA PHE A 624 6.53 -38.33 -13.96
C PHE A 624 5.70 -37.15 -14.43
N GLY A 625 4.78 -36.68 -13.60
CA GLY A 625 3.81 -35.66 -13.95
C GLY A 625 3.75 -34.56 -12.92
N VAL A 626 3.37 -33.37 -13.39
CA VAL A 626 3.08 -32.18 -12.59
C VAL A 626 1.66 -31.74 -12.92
N ILE A 627 0.95 -31.24 -11.93
CA ILE A 627 -0.43 -30.77 -12.08
C ILE A 627 -0.69 -29.61 -11.10
N ASP A 628 -1.49 -28.64 -11.51
CA ASP A 628 -2.03 -27.61 -10.63
C ASP A 628 -2.75 -28.26 -9.44
N THR A 629 -2.40 -27.82 -8.22
CA THR A 629 -3.01 -28.38 -7.00
C THR A 629 -4.52 -28.17 -6.95
N ALA A 630 -5.06 -27.12 -7.58
CA ALA A 630 -6.50 -26.87 -7.65
C ALA A 630 -7.27 -28.03 -8.32
N ASP A 631 -6.58 -28.83 -9.14
CA ASP A 631 -7.15 -29.91 -9.94
C ASP A 631 -7.20 -31.24 -9.19
N VAL A 632 -6.48 -31.32 -8.06
CA VAL A 632 -6.23 -32.55 -7.30
C VAL A 632 -6.53 -32.37 -5.81
N GLY A 633 -7.47 -31.50 -5.46
CA GLY A 633 -7.99 -31.32 -4.09
C GLY A 633 -7.62 -29.99 -3.42
N GLY A 634 -6.71 -29.22 -4.00
CA GLY A 634 -6.23 -27.93 -3.51
C GLY A 634 -5.16 -28.05 -2.43
N THR A 635 -4.46 -26.94 -2.16
CA THR A 635 -3.34 -26.90 -1.21
C THR A 635 -3.74 -27.37 0.19
N GLY A 636 -2.97 -28.30 0.76
CA GLY A 636 -3.22 -28.88 2.08
C GLY A 636 -4.32 -29.95 2.14
N SER A 637 -4.93 -30.32 1.01
CA SER A 637 -5.88 -31.43 0.89
C SER A 637 -5.71 -32.20 -0.42
N ILE A 638 -4.45 -32.31 -0.87
CA ILE A 638 -4.07 -32.95 -2.13
C ILE A 638 -4.36 -34.47 -2.08
N ASP A 639 -5.00 -34.98 -3.13
CA ASP A 639 -5.33 -36.38 -3.28
C ASP A 639 -4.06 -37.23 -3.46
N SER A 640 -3.94 -38.33 -2.71
CA SER A 640 -2.78 -39.24 -2.84
C SER A 640 -2.74 -39.98 -4.17
N ASP A 641 -3.91 -40.22 -4.78
CA ASP A 641 -4.05 -40.98 -6.01
C ASP A 641 -5.01 -40.28 -6.98
N VAL A 642 -4.54 -40.04 -8.20
CA VAL A 642 -5.28 -39.33 -9.24
C VAL A 642 -5.41 -40.22 -10.47
N ASN A 643 -6.65 -40.45 -10.93
CA ASN A 643 -6.85 -41.27 -12.12
C ASN A 643 -6.38 -40.54 -13.38
N VAL A 644 -6.13 -41.32 -14.45
CA VAL A 644 -5.58 -40.81 -15.71
C VAL A 644 -6.47 -39.76 -16.38
N SER A 645 -7.79 -39.88 -16.30
CA SER A 645 -8.68 -38.87 -16.88
C SER A 645 -8.56 -37.55 -16.15
N THR A 646 -8.66 -37.54 -14.82
CA THR A 646 -8.54 -36.34 -13.98
C THR A 646 -7.20 -35.65 -14.23
N PHE A 647 -6.10 -36.40 -14.27
CA PHE A 647 -4.79 -35.84 -14.57
C PHE A 647 -4.78 -35.15 -15.94
N ASN A 648 -5.18 -35.85 -17.02
CA ASN A 648 -5.09 -35.28 -18.38
C ASN A 648 -6.14 -34.20 -18.70
N THR A 649 -7.21 -34.09 -17.91
CA THR A 649 -8.17 -32.97 -18.05
C THR A 649 -7.75 -31.77 -17.22
N GLY A 650 -6.91 -31.97 -16.20
CA GLY A 650 -6.34 -30.89 -15.42
C GLY A 650 -5.18 -30.20 -16.13
N THR A 651 -4.86 -29.01 -15.64
CA THR A 651 -3.69 -28.20 -16.00
C THR A 651 -2.44 -28.96 -15.58
N SER A 652 -1.91 -29.77 -16.49
CA SER A 652 -0.91 -30.78 -16.17
C SER A 652 0.06 -31.03 -17.31
N SER A 653 1.23 -31.55 -16.95
CA SER A 653 2.21 -32.05 -17.90
C SER A 653 2.90 -33.29 -17.39
N GLN A 654 3.46 -34.08 -18.30
CA GLN A 654 4.13 -35.31 -17.94
C GLN A 654 5.27 -35.65 -18.89
N LYS A 655 6.26 -36.34 -18.35
CA LYS A 655 7.42 -36.85 -19.05
C LYS A 655 7.68 -38.31 -18.72
N SER A 656 8.47 -38.97 -19.55
CA SER A 656 8.97 -40.31 -19.25
C SER A 656 10.22 -40.20 -18.38
N LEU A 657 10.19 -40.87 -17.24
CA LEU A 657 11.33 -40.96 -16.33
C LEU A 657 11.81 -42.42 -16.26
N ARG A 658 13.09 -42.64 -16.61
CA ARG A 658 13.74 -43.94 -16.47
C ARG A 658 14.51 -43.98 -15.17
N VAL A 659 14.08 -44.83 -14.24
CA VAL A 659 14.76 -45.05 -12.98
C VAL A 659 15.77 -46.20 -13.15
N THR A 660 17.03 -45.95 -12.81
CA THR A 660 18.12 -46.92 -12.87
C THR A 660 18.63 -47.26 -11.47
N ASP A 661 19.27 -48.42 -11.36
CA ASP A 661 19.84 -48.93 -10.11
C ASP A 661 21.16 -48.20 -9.77
N THR A 662 21.63 -48.33 -8.53
CA THR A 662 22.92 -47.75 -8.09
C THR A 662 24.10 -48.43 -8.78
N GLU A 663 25.21 -47.70 -8.92
CA GLU A 663 26.44 -48.21 -9.54
C GLU A 663 27.67 -47.64 -8.83
N LEU A 664 28.75 -48.43 -8.78
CA LEU A 664 30.02 -48.02 -8.17
C LEU A 664 31.17 -48.46 -9.07
N ASP A 665 32.03 -47.50 -9.40
CA ASP A 665 33.37 -47.72 -9.94
C ASP A 665 34.38 -47.02 -9.02
N ALA A 666 35.53 -47.65 -8.78
CA ALA A 666 36.58 -47.10 -7.93
C ALA A 666 37.95 -47.58 -8.41
N ASN A 667 38.88 -46.66 -8.53
CA ASN A 667 40.29 -46.89 -8.84
C ASN A 667 41.15 -46.49 -7.62
N ILE A 668 42.08 -47.35 -7.22
CA ILE A 668 43.03 -47.08 -6.13
C ILE A 668 44.42 -47.12 -6.74
N GLN A 669 45.02 -45.94 -6.85
CA GLN A 669 46.25 -45.74 -7.55
C GLN A 669 47.44 -46.02 -6.63
N THR A 670 48.36 -46.87 -7.08
CA THR A 670 49.54 -47.31 -6.31
C THR A 670 50.81 -47.22 -7.15
N ILE A 671 51.97 -47.15 -6.49
CA ILE A 671 53.26 -47.07 -7.17
C ILE A 671 53.79 -48.48 -7.41
N GLY A 672 53.73 -48.95 -8.66
CA GLY A 672 54.19 -50.28 -9.04
C GLY A 672 53.46 -51.42 -8.33
N GLY A 673 52.19 -51.20 -7.96
CA GLY A 673 51.36 -52.16 -7.19
C GLY A 673 51.67 -52.19 -5.70
N GLN A 674 52.41 -51.21 -5.19
CA GLN A 674 52.87 -51.12 -3.81
C GLN A 674 52.50 -49.77 -3.18
N VAL A 675 52.37 -49.79 -1.86
CA VAL A 675 52.21 -48.60 -1.02
C VAL A 675 53.32 -48.66 0.03
N SER A 676 54.05 -47.56 0.21
CA SER A 676 55.11 -47.49 1.21
C SER A 676 54.52 -47.46 2.64
N THR A 677 55.19 -48.12 3.59
CA THR A 677 54.90 -48.00 5.03
C THR A 677 55.24 -46.62 5.58
N ASP A 678 56.05 -45.82 4.90
CA ASP A 678 56.34 -44.43 5.28
C ASP A 678 55.26 -43.46 4.74
N ASP A 679 54.77 -43.68 3.51
CA ASP A 679 53.69 -42.86 2.92
C ASP A 679 52.32 -43.16 3.56
N ARG A 680 51.91 -44.45 3.56
CA ARG A 680 50.58 -44.91 4.01
C ARG A 680 49.38 -44.14 3.44
N VAL A 681 49.52 -43.58 2.24
CA VAL A 681 48.44 -42.90 1.52
C VAL A 681 48.34 -43.43 0.08
N VAL A 682 47.15 -43.33 -0.50
CA VAL A 682 46.86 -43.69 -1.89
C VAL A 682 45.94 -42.65 -2.52
N ASN A 683 46.07 -42.44 -3.83
CA ASN A 683 45.13 -41.62 -4.58
C ASN A 683 43.96 -42.50 -5.01
N VAL A 684 42.73 -42.03 -4.83
CA VAL A 684 41.53 -42.74 -5.27
C VAL A 684 40.69 -41.85 -6.17
N THR A 685 40.07 -42.46 -7.18
CA THR A 685 39.13 -41.80 -8.10
C THR A 685 38.02 -42.79 -8.46
N GLY A 686 36.82 -42.30 -8.75
CA GLY A 686 35.75 -43.17 -9.20
C GLY A 686 34.41 -42.46 -9.37
N THR A 687 33.36 -43.26 -9.52
CA THR A 687 31.98 -42.79 -9.66
C THR A 687 31.04 -43.62 -8.80
N ALA A 688 30.13 -42.97 -8.09
CA ALA A 688 29.15 -43.61 -7.22
C ALA A 688 27.75 -43.08 -7.55
N LEU A 689 27.03 -43.76 -8.45
CA LEU A 689 25.69 -43.36 -8.86
C LEU A 689 24.68 -43.74 -7.77
N GLY A 690 23.95 -42.74 -7.26
CA GLY A 690 22.87 -42.94 -6.28
C GLY A 690 23.33 -43.10 -4.83
N SER A 691 24.59 -42.77 -4.52
CA SER A 691 25.09 -42.71 -3.15
C SER A 691 25.94 -41.46 -2.94
N GLN A 692 25.78 -40.82 -1.79
CA GLN A 692 26.51 -39.60 -1.41
C GLN A 692 27.84 -39.88 -0.71
N THR A 693 28.11 -41.15 -0.40
CA THR A 693 29.29 -41.55 0.37
C THR A 693 29.85 -42.84 -0.19
N VAL A 694 31.18 -42.96 -0.25
CA VAL A 694 31.88 -44.22 -0.58
C VAL A 694 32.76 -44.60 0.59
N ALA A 695 32.54 -45.79 1.14
CA ALA A 695 33.34 -46.34 2.22
C ALA A 695 34.54 -47.12 1.66
N PHE A 696 35.72 -46.89 2.20
CA PHE A 696 36.95 -47.63 1.92
C PHE A 696 37.36 -48.46 3.13
N ILE A 697 37.45 -49.78 2.95
CA ILE A 697 37.86 -50.72 3.98
C ILE A 697 39.12 -51.44 3.53
N PHE A 698 40.22 -51.23 4.25
CA PHE A 698 41.49 -51.88 4.01
C PHE A 698 41.70 -53.03 5.01
N ILE A 699 42.03 -54.21 4.50
CA ILE A 699 42.21 -55.42 5.32
C ILE A 699 43.54 -56.08 4.96
N ASP A 700 44.42 -56.26 5.94
CA ASP A 700 45.69 -56.98 5.75
C ASP A 700 45.56 -58.50 5.92
N GLU A 701 46.64 -59.25 5.68
CA GLU A 701 46.64 -60.71 5.85
C GLU A 701 46.37 -61.18 7.29
N ARG A 702 46.69 -60.35 8.28
CA ARG A 702 46.54 -60.64 9.71
C ARG A 702 45.17 -60.31 10.26
N GLY A 703 44.32 -59.65 9.48
CA GLY A 703 42.97 -59.29 9.84
C GLY A 703 42.86 -57.95 10.58
N ASN A 704 43.90 -57.11 10.52
CA ASN A 704 43.73 -55.72 10.93
C ASN A 704 42.89 -54.99 9.87
N VAL A 705 42.02 -54.09 10.31
CA VAL A 705 41.05 -53.39 9.45
C VAL A 705 41.16 -51.89 9.66
N HIS A 706 41.28 -51.15 8.55
CA HIS A 706 41.14 -49.71 8.54
C HIS A 706 39.89 -49.31 7.76
N TYR A 707 39.14 -48.33 8.28
CA TYR A 707 37.96 -47.77 7.66
C TYR A 707 38.15 -46.27 7.47
N THR A 708 37.80 -45.78 6.30
CA THR A 708 37.66 -44.37 5.95
C THR A 708 36.54 -44.24 4.92
N ASP A 709 35.98 -43.06 4.74
CA ASP A 709 34.95 -42.80 3.73
C ASP A 709 35.18 -41.42 3.08
N LEU A 710 34.60 -41.26 1.90
CA LEU A 710 34.63 -40.04 1.10
C LEU A 710 33.21 -39.63 0.74
N SER A 711 32.95 -38.33 0.70
CA SER A 711 31.75 -37.79 0.08
C SER A 711 31.86 -37.90 -1.44
N VAL A 712 30.71 -38.05 -2.09
CA VAL A 712 30.56 -38.05 -3.54
C VAL A 712 30.06 -36.66 -3.96
N ASP A 713 30.65 -36.11 -5.01
CA ASP A 713 30.26 -34.83 -5.58
C ASP A 713 28.92 -34.93 -6.33
N ASP A 714 28.26 -33.80 -6.58
CA ASP A 714 26.93 -33.73 -7.23
C ASP A 714 26.89 -34.38 -8.62
N ASP A 715 28.03 -34.45 -9.31
CA ASP A 715 28.18 -35.13 -10.60
C ASP A 715 28.36 -36.66 -10.46
N ASN A 716 28.21 -37.18 -9.25
CA ASN A 716 28.39 -38.57 -8.84
C ASN A 716 29.85 -39.07 -8.95
N THR A 717 30.84 -38.18 -9.00
CA THR A 717 32.26 -38.54 -8.96
C THR A 717 32.84 -38.37 -7.56
N PHE A 718 33.97 -39.02 -7.29
CA PHE A 718 34.75 -38.80 -6.07
C PHE A 718 36.24 -38.91 -6.39
N GLU A 719 37.05 -38.06 -5.76
CA GLU A 719 38.50 -38.10 -5.83
C GLU A 719 39.13 -37.71 -4.49
N GLU A 720 40.22 -38.38 -4.11
CA GLU A 720 41.01 -38.03 -2.93
C GLU A 720 42.48 -38.36 -3.20
N GLU A 721 43.37 -37.38 -3.06
CA GLU A 721 44.79 -37.52 -3.41
C GLU A 721 45.62 -38.16 -2.29
N ASP A 722 45.17 -38.15 -1.03
CA ASP A 722 45.91 -38.66 0.13
C ASP A 722 45.07 -39.55 1.05
N LEU A 723 44.33 -40.52 0.47
CA LEU A 723 43.50 -41.42 1.25
C LEU A 723 44.37 -42.31 2.15
N ASN A 724 44.20 -42.16 3.47
CA ASN A 724 44.97 -42.90 4.48
C ASN A 724 44.61 -44.39 4.46
N VAL A 725 45.62 -45.26 4.30
CA VAL A 725 45.41 -46.72 4.33
C VAL A 725 45.45 -47.32 5.74
N GLY A 726 45.77 -46.53 6.76
CA GLY A 726 45.74 -46.90 8.17
C GLY A 726 47.10 -47.29 8.76
N SER A 727 47.39 -46.79 9.95
CA SER A 727 48.64 -47.09 10.67
C SER A 727 48.71 -48.51 11.25
N ASP A 728 47.56 -49.14 11.46
CA ASP A 728 47.43 -50.44 12.15
C ASP A 728 47.64 -51.63 11.21
N LEU A 729 47.63 -51.39 9.89
CA LEU A 729 47.93 -52.42 8.90
C LEU A 729 49.41 -52.81 8.95
N VAL A 730 49.66 -54.11 8.83
CA VAL A 730 51.01 -54.67 8.74
C VAL A 730 51.46 -54.88 7.30
N GLU A 731 52.78 -54.87 7.08
CA GLU A 731 53.38 -55.22 5.79
C GLU A 731 52.86 -56.56 5.24
N GLY A 732 52.62 -56.59 3.93
CA GLY A 732 52.05 -57.75 3.25
C GLY A 732 51.04 -57.37 2.18
N GLN A 733 50.21 -58.32 1.79
CA GLN A 733 49.11 -58.06 0.87
C GLN A 733 47.93 -57.40 1.61
N VAL A 734 47.44 -56.29 1.07
CA VAL A 734 46.26 -55.58 1.56
C VAL A 734 45.15 -55.68 0.52
N SER A 735 43.95 -56.01 0.95
CA SER A 735 42.74 -55.90 0.13
C SER A 735 42.00 -54.63 0.50
N ALA A 736 41.77 -53.77 -0.49
CA ALA A 736 40.99 -52.56 -0.36
C ALA A 736 39.60 -52.78 -0.96
N HIS A 737 38.56 -52.43 -0.22
CA HIS A 737 37.16 -52.57 -0.61
C HIS A 737 36.50 -51.19 -0.59
N ALA A 738 36.19 -50.65 -1.77
CA ALA A 738 35.34 -49.47 -1.91
C ALA A 738 33.88 -49.94 -1.94
N MET A 739 32.99 -49.35 -1.16
CA MET A 739 31.63 -49.83 -0.94
C MET A 739 30.61 -48.69 -0.84
N THR A 740 29.42 -48.89 -1.38
CA THR A 740 28.26 -48.00 -1.19
C THR A 740 27.05 -48.82 -0.76
N ALA A 741 26.18 -48.21 0.04
CA ALA A 741 24.86 -48.76 0.28
C ALA A 741 24.07 -48.84 -1.04
N GLY A 742 23.15 -49.80 -1.11
CA GLY A 742 22.26 -49.95 -2.25
C GLY A 742 21.09 -48.97 -2.23
N ARG A 743 19.97 -49.36 -2.86
CA ARG A 743 18.80 -48.47 -3.05
C ARG A 743 18.07 -48.15 -1.75
N ASP A 744 18.19 -49.03 -0.75
CA ASP A 744 17.49 -48.90 0.53
C ASP A 744 18.28 -48.10 1.57
N ASP A 745 19.43 -47.56 1.19
CA ASP A 745 20.38 -46.86 2.06
C ASP A 745 20.75 -47.70 3.30
N GLN A 746 20.88 -49.02 3.14
CA GLN A 746 21.30 -49.95 4.18
C GLN A 746 22.36 -50.89 3.63
N PHE A 747 23.37 -51.20 4.45
CA PHE A 747 24.24 -52.33 4.17
C PHE A 747 23.60 -53.64 4.61
N GLY A 748 23.54 -54.60 3.68
CA GLY A 748 23.03 -55.95 3.90
C GLY A 748 21.55 -55.99 4.28
N GLU A 749 21.24 -56.60 5.42
CA GLU A 749 19.88 -56.63 5.98
C GLU A 749 19.62 -55.45 6.95
N GLY A 750 20.48 -54.43 6.93
CA GLY A 750 20.54 -53.38 7.94
C GLY A 750 21.46 -53.75 9.10
N LEU A 751 22.68 -53.20 9.07
CA LEU A 751 23.66 -53.42 10.14
C LEU A 751 23.14 -52.96 11.51
N SER A 752 23.55 -53.68 12.56
CA SER A 752 23.18 -53.35 13.94
C SER A 752 23.94 -52.12 14.44
N GLY A 753 23.26 -51.12 15.01
CA GLY A 753 23.90 -49.96 15.60
C GLY A 753 22.99 -48.74 15.62
N SER A 754 23.54 -47.58 15.96
CA SER A 754 22.88 -46.27 15.84
C SER A 754 23.66 -45.41 14.85
N GLY A 755 22.97 -44.53 14.13
CA GLY A 755 23.55 -43.70 13.06
C GLY A 755 23.09 -44.16 11.68
N ASP A 756 23.58 -43.48 10.65
CA ASP A 756 23.39 -43.83 9.24
C ASP A 756 24.03 -45.18 8.87
N ALA A 757 23.91 -45.59 7.61
CA ALA A 757 24.47 -46.84 7.10
C ALA A 757 26.00 -46.91 7.26
N TYR A 758 26.71 -45.82 6.95
CA TYR A 758 28.17 -45.73 6.96
C TYR A 758 28.75 -45.75 8.38
N SER A 759 28.12 -45.06 9.33
CA SER A 759 28.42 -45.13 10.76
C SER A 759 28.31 -46.55 11.30
N ARG A 760 27.29 -47.30 10.85
CA ARG A 760 27.09 -48.70 11.24
C ARG A 760 28.10 -49.62 10.56
N LEU A 761 28.51 -49.33 9.33
CA LEU A 761 29.60 -50.02 8.63
C LEU A 761 30.95 -49.78 9.31
N GLN A 762 31.25 -48.55 9.73
CA GLN A 762 32.44 -48.22 10.53
C GLN A 762 32.46 -49.02 11.84
N ALA A 763 31.31 -49.12 12.52
CA ALA A 763 31.19 -49.95 13.72
C ALA A 763 31.36 -51.46 13.44
N LEU A 764 30.95 -51.94 12.26
CA LEU A 764 31.27 -53.29 11.80
C LEU A 764 32.78 -53.45 11.59
N ALA A 765 33.44 -52.56 10.86
CA ALA A 765 34.87 -52.60 10.61
C ALA A 765 35.67 -52.65 11.92
N GLY A 766 35.35 -51.79 12.90
CA GLY A 766 35.99 -51.80 14.22
C GLY A 766 35.76 -53.09 15.01
N ARG A 767 34.60 -53.74 14.89
CA ARG A 767 34.37 -55.07 15.49
C ARG A 767 35.23 -56.13 14.82
N LEU A 768 35.31 -56.11 13.49
CA LEU A 768 36.10 -57.07 12.71
C LEU A 768 37.59 -56.99 13.05
N ASP A 769 38.12 -55.77 13.22
CA ASP A 769 39.49 -55.53 13.68
C ASP A 769 39.76 -56.15 15.07
N SER A 770 38.82 -56.00 16.00
CA SER A 770 38.96 -56.47 17.37
C SER A 770 38.81 -58.00 17.57
N ASP A 771 38.22 -58.70 16.62
CA ASP A 771 37.78 -60.10 16.78
C ASP A 771 38.91 -61.14 16.58
N SER A 772 40.17 -60.71 16.44
CA SER A 772 41.35 -61.57 16.27
C SER A 772 41.20 -62.60 15.15
N LEU A 773 40.61 -62.18 14.03
CA LEU A 773 40.38 -62.99 12.84
C LEU A 773 41.57 -62.92 11.87
N THR A 774 41.70 -63.89 10.97
CA THR A 774 42.62 -63.75 9.82
C THR A 774 42.00 -62.84 8.76
N GLY A 775 42.81 -62.24 7.87
CA GLY A 775 42.30 -61.37 6.80
C GLY A 775 41.23 -62.01 5.92
N ASN A 776 41.35 -63.32 5.65
CA ASN A 776 40.32 -64.08 4.92
C ASN A 776 38.99 -64.19 5.69
N GLN A 777 39.04 -64.33 7.01
CA GLN A 777 37.84 -64.43 7.85
C GLN A 777 37.18 -63.08 8.04
N VAL A 778 37.96 -62.00 8.16
CA VAL A 778 37.46 -60.62 8.16
C VAL A 778 36.71 -60.35 6.86
N ARG A 779 37.35 -60.58 5.70
CA ARG A 779 36.70 -60.40 4.39
C ARG A 779 35.42 -61.21 4.25
N ALA A 780 35.45 -62.50 4.62
CA ALA A 780 34.27 -63.34 4.54
C ALA A 780 33.09 -62.81 5.39
N ARG A 781 33.37 -62.27 6.59
CA ARG A 781 32.32 -61.65 7.42
C ARG A 781 31.85 -60.31 6.89
N LEU A 782 32.74 -59.50 6.32
CA LEU A 782 32.37 -58.24 5.69
C LEU A 782 31.37 -58.51 4.58
N LEU A 783 31.68 -59.42 3.65
CA LEU A 783 30.80 -59.80 2.55
C LEU A 783 29.47 -60.38 3.05
N ASP A 784 29.48 -61.33 3.98
CA ASP A 784 28.28 -61.98 4.55
C ASP A 784 27.29 -61.00 5.19
N GLN A 785 27.78 -59.86 5.73
CA GLN A 785 26.93 -58.85 6.36
C GLN A 785 26.58 -57.66 5.46
N THR A 786 27.15 -57.61 4.25
CA THR A 786 26.97 -56.51 3.30
C THR A 786 26.54 -57.08 1.95
N THR A 787 27.40 -57.06 0.94
CA THR A 787 27.11 -57.41 -0.46
C THR A 787 26.63 -58.85 -0.71
N GLU A 788 26.97 -59.80 0.17
CA GLU A 788 26.51 -61.19 0.06
C GLU A 788 25.37 -61.52 1.03
N ALA A 789 24.86 -60.55 1.78
CA ALA A 789 23.69 -60.73 2.64
C ALA A 789 22.43 -60.99 1.80
N VAL A 790 21.41 -61.61 2.43
CA VAL A 790 20.16 -61.91 1.72
C VAL A 790 19.47 -60.61 1.36
N ALA A 791 19.11 -60.47 0.07
CA ALA A 791 18.45 -59.28 -0.48
C ALA A 791 19.28 -57.98 -0.44
N SER A 792 20.59 -58.06 -0.21
CA SER A 792 21.50 -56.92 -0.38
C SER A 792 21.54 -56.46 -1.84
N ASP A 793 21.54 -55.15 -2.03
CA ASP A 793 21.82 -54.45 -3.27
C ASP A 793 23.04 -53.51 -3.15
N ASP A 794 23.88 -53.76 -2.14
CA ASP A 794 25.14 -53.05 -1.92
C ASP A 794 26.10 -53.21 -3.08
N ARG A 795 26.90 -52.18 -3.33
CA ARG A 795 27.95 -52.21 -4.34
C ARG A 795 29.33 -52.28 -3.68
N MET A 796 30.22 -53.06 -4.26
CA MET A 796 31.62 -53.13 -3.83
C MET A 796 32.57 -53.31 -5.00
N VAL A 797 33.65 -52.53 -5.00
CA VAL A 797 34.83 -52.71 -5.85
C VAL A 797 35.99 -53.13 -4.97
N THR A 798 36.71 -54.18 -5.36
CA THR A 798 37.86 -54.70 -4.60
C THR A 798 39.14 -54.60 -5.40
N GLN A 799 40.18 -54.04 -4.80
CA GLN A 799 41.54 -54.00 -5.34
C GLN A 799 42.55 -54.54 -4.33
N GLN A 800 43.73 -54.90 -4.81
CA GLN A 800 44.78 -55.46 -3.97
C GLN A 800 46.09 -54.75 -4.28
N PHE A 801 46.82 -54.41 -3.22
CA PHE A 801 48.17 -53.89 -3.31
C PHE A 801 49.05 -54.52 -2.23
N ARG A 802 50.34 -54.26 -2.30
CA ARG A 802 51.29 -54.70 -1.28
C ARG A 802 51.75 -53.50 -0.45
N LEU A 803 51.49 -53.55 0.86
CA LEU A 803 52.11 -52.64 1.83
C LEU A 803 53.52 -53.15 2.10
N ALA A 804 54.52 -52.34 1.80
CA ALA A 804 55.93 -52.70 1.89
C ALA A 804 56.76 -51.50 2.37
N ASP A 805 57.93 -51.76 2.94
CA ASP A 805 58.88 -50.70 3.29
C ASP A 805 59.24 -49.83 2.08
N SER A 806 59.54 -48.55 2.36
CA SER A 806 60.15 -47.65 1.38
C SER A 806 61.38 -48.29 0.76
N ARG A 807 61.45 -48.21 -0.56
CA ARG A 807 62.56 -48.80 -1.31
C ARG A 807 62.79 -48.05 -2.61
N THR A 808 63.97 -47.44 -2.71
CA THR A 808 64.56 -46.91 -3.93
C THR A 808 65.74 -47.79 -4.35
N THR A 809 65.87 -48.06 -5.64
CA THR A 809 66.94 -48.90 -6.20
C THR A 809 67.51 -48.30 -7.47
N ILE A 810 68.80 -48.51 -7.72
CA ILE A 810 69.48 -48.14 -8.97
C ILE A 810 69.48 -49.36 -9.89
N GLY A 811 68.89 -49.21 -11.07
CA GLY A 811 68.79 -50.29 -12.07
C GLY A 811 69.85 -50.17 -13.17
N SER A 812 69.92 -48.99 -13.79
CA SER A 812 70.81 -48.72 -14.92
C SER A 812 71.52 -47.39 -14.72
N VAL A 813 72.79 -47.35 -15.14
CA VAL A 813 73.61 -46.14 -15.17
C VAL A 813 74.31 -46.12 -16.52
N TYR A 814 74.16 -45.04 -17.28
CA TYR A 814 74.73 -44.90 -18.62
C TYR A 814 74.93 -43.43 -19.02
N PRO A 815 75.77 -43.13 -20.03
CA PRO A 815 75.91 -41.78 -20.57
C PRO A 815 74.65 -41.35 -21.34
N ASP A 816 74.24 -40.10 -21.20
CA ASP A 816 73.11 -39.56 -21.96
C ASP A 816 73.26 -39.81 -23.47
N GLY A 817 72.17 -40.25 -24.11
CA GLY A 817 72.14 -40.68 -25.51
C GLY A 817 72.75 -42.07 -25.79
N MET A 818 73.20 -42.82 -24.78
CA MET A 818 73.72 -44.19 -24.91
C MET A 818 73.06 -45.17 -23.92
N GLU A 819 71.72 -45.26 -23.99
CA GLU A 819 70.89 -46.17 -23.19
C GLU A 819 71.44 -47.61 -23.17
N ALA A 820 71.77 -48.09 -21.97
CA ALA A 820 72.27 -49.44 -21.75
C ALA A 820 71.83 -49.96 -20.38
N SER A 821 71.45 -51.23 -20.31
CA SER A 821 71.05 -51.87 -19.06
C SER A 821 72.24 -52.09 -18.12
N GLY A 822 72.04 -51.95 -16.81
CA GLY A 822 73.06 -52.17 -15.80
C GLY A 822 73.99 -50.97 -15.63
N VAL A 823 75.10 -51.15 -14.91
CA VAL A 823 76.03 -50.06 -14.61
C VAL A 823 77.13 -49.99 -15.67
N ASN A 824 77.15 -48.92 -16.45
CA ASN A 824 78.06 -48.72 -17.57
C ASN A 824 79.04 -47.58 -17.26
N PRO A 825 80.27 -47.60 -17.84
CA PRO A 825 81.21 -46.50 -17.68
C PRO A 825 80.70 -45.22 -18.34
N VAL A 826 80.93 -44.07 -17.71
CA VAL A 826 80.50 -42.74 -18.20
C VAL A 826 81.70 -41.84 -18.47
N GLY A 827 81.67 -41.10 -19.58
CA GLY A 827 82.73 -40.14 -19.90
C GLY A 827 82.73 -38.95 -18.94
N VAL A 828 83.90 -38.44 -18.56
CA VAL A 828 84.03 -37.22 -17.73
C VAL A 828 83.34 -35.99 -18.33
N ASP A 829 83.18 -35.95 -19.66
CA ASP A 829 82.54 -34.84 -20.39
C ASP A 829 81.06 -35.16 -20.75
N ASP A 830 80.55 -36.34 -20.36
CA ASP A 830 79.17 -36.77 -20.63
C ASP A 830 78.27 -36.55 -19.40
N THR A 831 76.96 -36.41 -19.62
CA THR A 831 75.96 -36.43 -18.53
C THR A 831 75.66 -37.87 -18.14
N LEU A 832 75.73 -38.18 -16.85
CA LEU A 832 75.41 -39.50 -16.31
C LEU A 832 73.89 -39.60 -16.10
N VAL A 833 73.25 -40.60 -16.70
CA VAL A 833 71.83 -40.90 -16.51
C VAL A 833 71.69 -42.10 -15.59
N VAL A 834 70.85 -41.95 -14.56
CA VAL A 834 70.47 -42.98 -13.60
C VAL A 834 69.01 -43.32 -13.79
N GLU A 835 68.72 -44.60 -13.99
CA GLU A 835 67.37 -45.12 -13.96
C GLU A 835 67.22 -46.11 -12.81
N GLY A 836 66.10 -46.01 -12.11
CA GLY A 836 65.83 -46.86 -10.98
C GLY A 836 64.35 -47.14 -10.77
N ARG A 837 64.08 -47.82 -9.66
CA ARG A 837 62.71 -48.08 -9.22
C ARG A 837 62.51 -47.63 -7.79
N THR A 838 61.36 -47.02 -7.53
CA THR A 838 60.86 -46.68 -6.19
C THR A 838 59.41 -47.14 -5.99
N ASN A 839 58.98 -47.32 -4.75
CA ASN A 839 57.58 -47.46 -4.35
C ASN A 839 57.02 -46.23 -3.62
N LEU A 840 57.80 -45.15 -3.51
CA LEU A 840 57.40 -43.88 -2.92
C LEU A 840 56.57 -43.04 -3.90
N ARG A 841 55.74 -42.14 -3.38
CA ARG A 841 54.97 -41.17 -4.19
C ARG A 841 55.80 -39.93 -4.55
N PRO A 842 55.71 -39.43 -5.80
CA PRO A 842 56.46 -38.25 -6.25
C PRO A 842 56.06 -36.94 -5.56
N ASP A 843 54.79 -36.81 -5.13
CA ASP A 843 54.28 -35.56 -4.55
C ASP A 843 54.87 -35.27 -3.15
N ASP A 844 55.21 -36.32 -2.41
CA ASP A 844 55.67 -36.25 -1.02
C ASP A 844 57.15 -36.57 -0.83
N ASN A 845 57.79 -37.13 -1.87
CA ASN A 845 59.14 -37.65 -1.77
C ASN A 845 60.04 -37.10 -2.88
N SER A 846 61.34 -37.08 -2.60
CA SER A 846 62.36 -36.74 -3.60
C SER A 846 63.44 -37.80 -3.58
N ILE A 847 64.00 -38.11 -4.76
CA ILE A 847 65.12 -39.02 -4.89
C ILE A 847 66.35 -38.21 -5.25
N THR A 848 67.33 -38.24 -4.37
CA THR A 848 68.60 -37.54 -4.49
C THR A 848 69.68 -38.53 -4.91
N VAL A 849 70.33 -38.26 -6.04
CA VAL A 849 71.42 -39.06 -6.57
C VAL A 849 72.73 -38.31 -6.42
N GLU A 850 73.67 -38.94 -5.73
CA GLU A 850 75.01 -38.41 -5.46
C GLU A 850 76.11 -39.30 -6.03
N LEU A 851 77.13 -38.67 -6.61
CA LEU A 851 78.38 -39.32 -6.97
C LEU A 851 79.43 -39.02 -5.89
N LEU A 852 79.87 -40.06 -5.20
CA LEU A 852 80.78 -39.98 -4.05
C LEU A 852 82.16 -40.54 -4.39
N THR A 853 83.20 -39.88 -3.88
CA THR A 853 84.58 -40.42 -3.91
C THR A 853 84.73 -41.63 -2.97
N GLN A 854 85.85 -42.34 -3.07
CA GLN A 854 86.18 -43.44 -2.14
C GLN A 854 86.33 -43.01 -0.67
N GLU A 855 86.50 -41.70 -0.43
CA GLU A 855 86.58 -41.13 0.92
C GLU A 855 85.20 -40.65 1.43
N GLY A 856 84.16 -40.70 0.59
CA GLY A 856 82.78 -40.31 0.93
C GLY A 856 82.44 -38.84 0.61
N ASP A 857 83.32 -38.11 -0.06
CA ASP A 857 83.02 -36.73 -0.49
C ASP A 857 82.15 -36.71 -1.76
N SER A 858 81.03 -35.98 -1.73
CA SER A 858 80.12 -35.76 -2.88
C SER A 858 80.78 -34.83 -3.90
N VAL A 859 80.86 -35.28 -5.15
CA VAL A 859 81.47 -34.56 -6.28
C VAL A 859 80.47 -34.15 -7.37
N ALA A 860 79.30 -34.78 -7.40
CA ALA A 860 78.16 -34.38 -8.22
C ALA A 860 76.86 -34.83 -7.52
N LEU A 861 75.80 -34.02 -7.64
CA LEU A 861 74.49 -34.28 -7.02
C LEU A 861 73.37 -33.81 -7.98
N ALA A 862 72.30 -34.58 -8.06
CA ALA A 862 71.04 -34.16 -8.68
C ALA A 862 69.84 -34.78 -7.93
N THR A 863 68.70 -34.10 -7.93
CA THR A 863 67.47 -34.56 -7.27
C THR A 863 66.33 -34.60 -8.28
N THR A 864 65.46 -35.59 -8.18
CA THR A 864 64.19 -35.67 -8.92
C THR A 864 63.01 -35.82 -7.96
N GLU A 865 61.92 -35.15 -8.30
CA GLU A 865 60.58 -35.30 -7.71
C GLU A 865 59.61 -35.86 -8.77
N GLU A 866 60.13 -36.29 -9.93
CA GLU A 866 59.32 -36.69 -11.08
C GLU A 866 59.49 -38.20 -11.38
N TRP A 867 58.44 -38.97 -11.14
CA TRP A 867 58.28 -40.34 -11.64
C TRP A 867 56.81 -40.72 -11.80
N GLY A 868 56.53 -41.72 -12.64
CA GLY A 868 55.18 -42.21 -12.85
C GLY A 868 54.75 -43.30 -11.86
N TYR A 869 53.46 -43.65 -11.88
CA TYR A 869 52.88 -44.73 -11.06
C TYR A 869 53.41 -46.14 -11.36
N ASN A 870 54.24 -46.31 -12.39
CA ASN A 870 55.00 -47.54 -12.60
C ASN A 870 56.21 -47.68 -11.66
N GLY A 871 56.51 -46.63 -10.88
CA GLY A 871 57.61 -46.52 -9.93
C GLY A 871 58.98 -46.36 -10.58
N GLN A 872 59.08 -45.93 -11.83
CA GLN A 872 60.36 -45.71 -12.51
C GLN A 872 60.77 -44.24 -12.42
N TYR A 873 61.93 -43.98 -11.83
CA TYR A 873 62.52 -42.64 -11.77
C TYR A 873 63.75 -42.56 -12.68
N MET A 874 64.03 -41.35 -13.16
CA MET A 874 65.20 -41.03 -13.95
C MET A 874 65.85 -39.76 -13.40
N VAL A 875 67.17 -39.77 -13.28
CA VAL A 875 67.97 -38.60 -12.87
C VAL A 875 69.12 -38.41 -13.85
N SER A 876 69.30 -37.18 -14.32
CA SER A 876 70.47 -36.78 -15.11
C SER A 876 71.43 -35.98 -14.23
N LEU A 877 72.69 -36.40 -14.20
CA LEU A 877 73.73 -35.90 -13.32
C LEU A 877 74.90 -35.36 -14.15
N GLU A 878 75.15 -34.05 -14.06
CA GLU A 878 76.27 -33.40 -14.75
C GLU A 878 77.59 -33.62 -13.98
N LEU A 879 78.65 -34.03 -14.69
CA LEU A 879 79.94 -34.41 -14.12
C LEU A 879 80.96 -33.26 -14.14
N GLU A 880 80.59 -32.09 -13.61
CA GLU A 880 81.49 -30.92 -13.60
C GLU A 880 82.73 -31.14 -12.73
N ASP A 881 83.93 -30.95 -13.29
CA ASP A 881 85.23 -31.10 -12.59
C ASP A 881 85.48 -32.49 -11.96
N VAL A 882 84.73 -33.52 -12.37
CA VAL A 882 84.92 -34.91 -11.92
C VAL A 882 86.12 -35.53 -12.63
N GLN A 883 87.03 -36.14 -11.87
CA GLN A 883 88.22 -36.82 -12.41
C GLN A 883 87.87 -38.25 -12.86
N THR A 884 88.69 -38.84 -13.74
CA THR A 884 88.53 -40.26 -14.09
C THR A 884 88.84 -41.16 -12.89
N GLY A 885 88.01 -42.15 -12.61
CA GLY A 885 88.18 -43.05 -11.47
C GLY A 885 86.95 -43.92 -11.19
N THR A 886 87.00 -44.71 -10.12
CA THR A 886 85.85 -45.46 -9.61
C THR A 886 85.19 -44.66 -8.50
N TYR A 887 83.88 -44.45 -8.64
CA TYR A 887 83.04 -43.68 -7.73
C TYR A 887 81.90 -44.55 -7.21
N THR A 888 81.39 -44.21 -6.04
CA THR A 888 80.14 -44.77 -5.52
C THR A 888 79.02 -43.84 -5.94
N LEU A 889 78.07 -44.34 -6.73
CA LEU A 889 76.82 -43.65 -7.01
C LEU A 889 75.81 -44.08 -5.97
N GLU A 890 75.23 -43.13 -5.24
CA GLU A 890 74.20 -43.33 -4.22
C GLU A 890 72.89 -42.70 -4.67
N ALA A 891 71.78 -43.42 -4.53
CA ALA A 891 70.44 -42.87 -4.64
C ALA A 891 69.79 -42.95 -3.26
N ASP A 892 69.45 -41.80 -2.69
CA ASP A 892 68.90 -41.60 -1.35
C ASP A 892 67.49 -40.99 -1.47
N ASP A 893 66.52 -41.57 -0.79
CA ASP A 893 65.12 -41.10 -0.76
C ASP A 893 64.66 -40.59 0.61
N SER A 894 65.60 -40.23 1.48
CA SER A 894 65.43 -39.87 2.90
C SER A 894 65.10 -41.03 3.85
N TYR A 895 64.60 -42.16 3.35
CA TYR A 895 64.24 -43.33 4.18
C TYR A 895 65.24 -44.48 4.01
N ASN A 896 65.71 -44.68 2.79
CA ASN A 896 66.67 -45.70 2.40
C ASN A 896 67.60 -45.16 1.30
N SER A 897 68.76 -45.82 1.14
CA SER A 897 69.66 -45.55 0.03
C SER A 897 70.13 -46.83 -0.63
N ASP A 898 70.37 -46.75 -1.94
CA ASP A 898 70.97 -47.81 -2.75
C ASP A 898 72.27 -47.29 -3.38
N THR A 899 73.28 -48.15 -3.48
CA THR A 899 74.61 -47.75 -3.96
C THR A 899 75.15 -48.70 -5.01
N VAL A 900 75.78 -48.15 -6.05
CA VAL A 900 76.47 -48.91 -7.11
C VAL A 900 77.84 -48.30 -7.42
N GLU A 901 78.80 -49.12 -7.83
CA GLU A 901 80.11 -48.62 -8.29
C GLU A 901 80.05 -48.26 -9.77
N VAL A 902 80.33 -46.99 -10.11
CA VAL A 902 80.41 -46.50 -11.49
C VAL A 902 81.84 -46.07 -11.83
N GLU A 903 82.28 -46.40 -13.05
CA GLU A 903 83.58 -46.00 -13.56
C GLU A 903 83.45 -44.75 -14.44
N ILE A 904 84.11 -43.67 -14.04
CA ILE A 904 84.21 -42.45 -14.85
C ILE A 904 85.50 -42.50 -15.68
N VAL A 905 85.35 -42.49 -17.00
CA VAL A 905 86.44 -42.68 -17.97
C VAL A 905 86.66 -41.42 -18.82
N GLN A 906 87.81 -41.29 -19.49
CA GLN A 906 88.07 -40.10 -20.32
C GLN A 906 87.21 -40.05 -21.59
N ASN A 907 86.86 -41.21 -22.15
CA ASN A 907 85.91 -41.34 -23.26
C ASN A 907 85.33 -42.76 -23.29
N VAL A 908 84.05 -42.87 -23.62
CA VAL A 908 83.41 -44.18 -23.85
C VAL A 908 83.64 -44.57 -25.31
N GLN A 909 84.40 -45.66 -25.56
CA GLN A 909 84.60 -46.18 -26.91
C GLN A 909 83.39 -47.01 -27.35
N THR A 910 82.63 -46.52 -28.33
CA THR A 910 81.61 -47.33 -29.01
C THR A 910 82.28 -48.42 -29.86
N ALA A 911 82.04 -49.69 -29.54
CA ALA A 911 82.28 -50.75 -30.49
C ALA A 911 81.33 -50.57 -31.69
N THR A 912 81.89 -50.38 -32.88
CA THR A 912 81.10 -50.41 -34.12
C THR A 912 80.40 -51.78 -34.22
N PRO A 913 79.06 -51.86 -34.39
CA PRO A 913 78.37 -53.15 -34.43
C PRO A 913 78.85 -53.98 -35.63
N GLU A 914 79.27 -55.23 -35.35
CA GLU A 914 79.55 -56.26 -36.34
C GLU A 914 78.22 -56.69 -37.00
N PRO A 915 78.13 -56.86 -38.33
CA PRO A 915 76.86 -57.19 -38.99
C PRO A 915 76.36 -58.57 -38.59
N THR A 916 75.24 -58.62 -37.86
CA THR A 916 74.56 -59.88 -37.50
C THR A 916 74.06 -60.58 -38.76
N ALA A 917 74.46 -61.84 -38.92
CA ALA A 917 74.09 -62.70 -40.04
C ALA A 917 72.57 -62.93 -40.11
N THR A 918 72.02 -62.83 -41.32
CA THR A 918 70.63 -63.15 -41.65
C THR A 918 70.45 -64.66 -41.69
N ASP A 919 69.78 -65.22 -40.68
CA ASP A 919 69.36 -66.63 -40.70
C ASP A 919 68.11 -66.83 -41.57
N ARG A 920 68.20 -67.88 -42.40
CA ARG A 920 67.23 -68.30 -43.42
C ARG A 920 66.06 -69.07 -42.76
N PRO A 921 64.78 -68.80 -43.08
CA PRO A 921 63.67 -69.51 -42.46
C PRO A 921 63.61 -70.98 -42.91
N THR A 922 63.30 -71.86 -41.96
CA THR A 922 62.97 -73.28 -42.17
C THR A 922 61.56 -73.49 -41.61
N PRO A 923 60.66 -74.23 -42.30
CA PRO A 923 59.21 -74.15 -42.08
C PRO A 923 58.77 -74.95 -40.85
N THR A 924 57.82 -74.40 -40.10
CA THR A 924 57.10 -75.10 -39.02
C THR A 924 55.59 -74.94 -39.25
N ASP A 925 54.87 -76.03 -39.00
CA ASP A 925 53.52 -76.33 -39.48
C ASP A 925 52.42 -75.32 -39.12
N THR A 926 51.56 -75.12 -40.11
CA THR A 926 50.27 -74.43 -40.07
C THR A 926 49.33 -75.08 -39.06
N ALA A 927 49.10 -74.42 -37.92
CA ALA A 927 47.86 -74.56 -37.16
C ALA A 927 46.95 -73.38 -37.53
N THR A 928 45.76 -73.72 -38.02
CA THR A 928 44.69 -72.80 -38.40
C THR A 928 44.21 -71.97 -37.19
N PRO A 929 44.28 -70.63 -37.22
CA PRO A 929 43.55 -69.81 -36.26
C PRO A 929 42.06 -69.78 -36.59
N GLU A 930 41.26 -69.86 -35.54
CA GLU A 930 39.82 -69.58 -35.47
C GLU A 930 39.58 -68.08 -35.79
N PRO A 931 38.46 -67.69 -36.44
CA PRO A 931 38.27 -66.31 -36.90
C PRO A 931 38.18 -65.31 -35.74
N THR A 932 39.09 -64.34 -35.75
CA THR A 932 39.00 -63.10 -34.95
C THR A 932 37.86 -62.23 -35.50
N PRO A 933 36.98 -61.66 -34.65
CA PRO A 933 35.94 -60.74 -35.10
C PRO A 933 36.53 -59.47 -35.71
N GLU A 934 35.84 -58.97 -36.74
CA GLU A 934 36.15 -57.75 -37.49
C GLU A 934 36.09 -56.52 -36.56
N PRO A 935 37.04 -55.57 -36.65
CA PRO A 935 36.99 -54.34 -35.86
C PRO A 935 35.77 -53.51 -36.27
N THR A 936 34.95 -53.17 -35.28
CA THR A 936 33.92 -52.13 -35.40
C THR A 936 34.58 -50.82 -35.84
N PRO A 937 34.06 -50.12 -36.85
CA PRO A 937 34.62 -48.84 -37.28
C PRO A 937 34.57 -47.82 -36.14
N GLU A 938 35.69 -47.10 -35.98
CA GLU A 938 35.82 -45.91 -35.15
C GLU A 938 34.72 -44.89 -35.53
N PRO A 939 34.03 -44.26 -34.56
CA PRO A 939 33.06 -43.22 -34.86
C PRO A 939 33.77 -42.05 -35.54
N THR A 940 33.23 -41.66 -36.70
CA THR A 940 33.60 -40.41 -37.38
C THR A 940 33.21 -39.25 -36.48
N PRO A 941 34.11 -38.28 -36.20
CA PRO A 941 33.75 -37.10 -35.40
C PRO A 941 32.60 -36.35 -36.09
N GLU A 942 31.57 -36.08 -35.32
CA GLU A 942 30.42 -35.28 -35.72
C GLU A 942 30.90 -33.84 -36.05
N PRO A 943 30.42 -33.21 -37.14
CA PRO A 943 30.84 -31.86 -37.48
C PRO A 943 30.46 -30.88 -36.37
N THR A 944 31.45 -30.15 -35.87
CA THR A 944 31.25 -28.98 -35.02
C THR A 944 30.24 -28.04 -35.69
N PRO A 945 29.14 -27.65 -35.02
CA PRO A 945 28.23 -26.65 -35.56
C PRO A 945 28.98 -25.33 -35.77
N GLU A 946 28.86 -24.81 -36.99
CA GLU A 946 29.35 -23.50 -37.39
C GLU A 946 28.67 -22.42 -36.54
N PRO A 947 29.39 -21.39 -36.05
CA PRO A 947 28.79 -20.36 -35.20
C PRO A 947 27.67 -19.63 -35.94
N THR A 948 26.48 -19.66 -35.34
CA THR A 948 25.34 -18.81 -35.72
C THR A 948 25.79 -17.35 -35.78
N PRO A 949 25.54 -16.62 -36.88
CA PRO A 949 25.92 -15.22 -36.99
C PRO A 949 25.19 -14.38 -35.94
N GLU A 950 25.97 -13.54 -35.27
CA GLU A 950 25.55 -12.48 -34.36
C GLU A 950 24.44 -11.63 -34.99
N PRO A 951 23.36 -11.28 -34.27
CA PRO A 951 22.27 -10.50 -34.82
C PRO A 951 22.78 -9.13 -35.27
N THR A 952 22.65 -8.87 -36.57
CA THR A 952 22.83 -7.54 -37.14
C THR A 952 21.81 -6.60 -36.50
N ALA A 953 22.29 -5.55 -35.83
CA ALA A 953 21.45 -4.47 -35.34
C ALA A 953 20.60 -3.90 -36.49
N THR A 954 19.29 -4.18 -36.44
CA THR A 954 18.30 -3.57 -37.31
C THR A 954 18.34 -2.06 -37.10
N ALA A 955 18.54 -1.33 -38.19
CA ALA A 955 18.48 0.12 -38.20
C ALA A 955 17.14 0.60 -37.63
N THR A 956 17.23 1.46 -36.61
CA THR A 956 16.13 2.27 -36.09
C THR A 956 15.43 2.99 -37.25
N PRO A 957 14.09 2.90 -37.38
CA PRO A 957 13.37 3.65 -38.40
C PRO A 957 13.58 5.15 -38.18
N THR A 958 13.98 5.84 -39.24
CA THR A 958 14.05 7.30 -39.31
C THR A 958 12.64 7.87 -39.10
N PRO A 959 12.43 8.84 -38.20
CA PRO A 959 11.14 9.49 -38.07
C PRO A 959 10.86 10.28 -39.34
N THR A 960 9.71 10.01 -39.96
CA THR A 960 9.18 10.87 -41.03
C THR A 960 8.65 12.14 -40.38
N GLU A 961 9.17 13.29 -40.83
CA GLU A 961 8.64 14.60 -40.52
C GLU A 961 7.17 14.71 -40.97
N GLY A 962 6.25 14.56 -40.03
CA GLY A 962 4.88 15.06 -40.13
C GLY A 962 4.77 16.28 -39.22
N GLY A 963 4.62 17.47 -39.80
CA GLY A 963 4.42 18.71 -39.06
C GLY A 963 3.01 18.81 -38.47
N GLY A 964 2.94 19.26 -37.21
CA GLY A 964 1.71 19.66 -36.50
C GLY A 964 2.03 19.93 -35.01
N PRO A 965 1.63 21.07 -34.41
CA PRO A 965 2.28 21.61 -33.20
C PRO A 965 1.61 21.23 -31.88
N GLY A 966 2.39 21.04 -30.81
CA GLY A 966 1.91 21.19 -29.42
C GLY A 966 2.71 20.43 -28.34
N PHE A 967 3.38 21.18 -27.44
CA PHE A 967 3.71 20.92 -26.02
C PHE A 967 4.52 19.63 -25.67
N GLY A 968 5.57 19.57 -24.84
CA GLY A 968 6.15 20.42 -23.80
C GLY A 968 6.76 19.44 -22.77
N ALA A 969 8.06 19.57 -22.45
CA ALA A 969 8.90 18.58 -21.78
C ALA A 969 8.64 18.36 -20.27
N ILE A 970 9.01 17.18 -19.73
CA ILE A 970 9.44 16.77 -18.35
C ILE A 970 9.17 15.23 -18.26
N VAL A 971 10.09 14.26 -18.17
CA VAL A 971 10.97 13.81 -17.06
C VAL A 971 12.01 12.81 -17.64
N ALA A 972 13.31 13.02 -17.43
CA ALA A 972 14.36 12.01 -17.70
C ALA A 972 15.55 12.19 -16.75
N VAL A 973 15.47 11.66 -15.53
CA VAL A 973 16.59 11.68 -14.55
C VAL A 973 16.85 10.34 -13.81
N ILE A 974 15.98 9.33 -13.91
CA ILE A 974 16.14 8.10 -13.09
C ILE A 974 17.06 7.03 -13.73
N ALA A 975 17.30 7.07 -15.04
CA ALA A 975 18.09 6.03 -15.73
C ALA A 975 19.62 6.14 -15.54
N LEU A 976 20.16 7.22 -14.95
CA LEU A 976 21.60 7.48 -14.93
C LEU A 976 22.32 6.96 -13.67
N ILE A 977 21.59 6.50 -12.65
CA ILE A 977 22.17 6.03 -11.37
C ILE A 977 22.46 4.52 -11.37
N ALA A 978 21.73 3.72 -12.15
CA ALA A 978 21.95 2.25 -12.21
C ALA A 978 23.24 1.85 -12.95
N ALA A 979 23.66 2.61 -13.96
CA ALA A 979 24.88 2.31 -14.74
C ALA A 979 26.19 2.59 -13.97
N ALA A 980 26.16 3.43 -12.93
CA ALA A 980 27.36 3.78 -12.16
C ALA A 980 27.69 2.75 -11.06
N LEU A 981 26.70 1.97 -10.59
CA LEU A 981 26.88 1.04 -9.48
C LEU A 981 27.41 -0.34 -9.92
N LEU A 982 27.21 -0.71 -11.19
CA LEU A 982 27.70 -1.98 -11.76
C LEU A 982 29.20 -1.93 -12.16
N ALA A 983 29.77 -0.74 -12.35
CA ALA A 983 31.19 -0.60 -12.72
C ALA A 983 32.17 -0.66 -11.53
N ALA A 984 31.69 -0.63 -10.27
CA ALA A 984 32.54 -0.54 -9.09
C ALA A 984 32.84 -1.90 -8.40
N ARG A 985 32.41 -3.03 -8.96
CA ARG A 985 32.58 -4.36 -8.32
C ARG A 985 33.58 -5.30 -9.01
N ARG A 986 34.48 -4.76 -9.85
CA ARG A 986 35.46 -5.58 -10.58
C ARG A 986 36.93 -5.21 -10.33
N ASP A 987 37.26 -4.64 -9.17
CA ASP A 987 38.64 -4.58 -8.67
C ASP A 987 38.64 -4.57 -7.12
N ASN A 988 38.60 -5.77 -6.54
CA ASN A 988 39.32 -6.15 -5.31
C ASN A 988 39.22 -7.65 -5.08
#